data_AF-A0A822APQ1-F1
#
_entry.id   AF-A0A822APQ1-F1
#
_cell.length_a   1.000
_cell.length_b   1.000
_cell.length_c   1.000
_cell.angle_alpha   90.00
_cell.angle_beta   90.00
_cell.angle_gamma   90.00
#
_symmetry.space_group_name_H-M   'P 1'
#
loop_
_entity.id
_entity.type
_entity.pdbx_description
1 polymer ?
#
loop_
_entity_poly.entity_id
_entity_poly.type
_entity_poly.pdbx_seq_one_letter_code
_entity_poly.pdbx_strand_id
1 'polypeptide(L)'
;MDIYTITEISDDMMNLSYDKFYDFLDIVLNKDLSNLFRVQAIREMSSLSSLTVDELIEILNYDIVELHSIREKLGFISSDGRFHLRLGFRNLLERLLSLVKLKKNSLIKNLELTQENTINDMYKKLMHIWKQAPSSSNENKTPILILWINNIFKNLKKSKNKFSYDEYIQQFSLLLLILGGRNCYEFLRLNLPGALPHVSNVELLMKNQDVRIVECNFRFDLLRDYTQSNNCNYVFSAEDSTGSICRVEYDAHSNSFIGFSTPLVHGVPKPNFFQTERFDELKSWFDNFDKSKFINLHMIQSIKPFVPPLILSTYGSNNKATSTDVLKRWLYIYNKSLAQGVRVIGFSTDGDSRYLRAMRLCSRFFAELPNLTLFKNHDEFSINIPRQWSWFFMKEQQILLFMQDPIHVATKFRNRLLSQVASMKMGKYLIDKEHIVYLIESYSKIEHNLIKCDINIKDRQNFPSCRRISSVNVLNLLNNENFKGTYVYLSLLRSIIIGFIEKSSTIEERLYHIWTVVFTCRLWWSWIHYWTIKNSRNDDNSALVKQLKSNSFITKPTFWCSEINAHTFLYIILLVIKNKLPVDALNTYLFNSQTCENTFRIARALSGPYSSITNFTVKSFINRCEKISIINSIKTHSGHIGHYQFKFPQHHKHDKEVHVYSVNPLKQINLTEFDIEKIIQKAFESAKNYVTMVNMNELLKNKNLFSLPELSQFIKTNISKSSSKVVDYTEDIDFDEDSDKDEFDDEDSDKDEFDDEDSDKDEFDDEDSDKDEFDDEDNPETFDDQDEILSNSDDEVEDEGNVLTSDLSDTEKKIPRLSYI
;
A
#
# COMPACT_ATOMS: atom_id res chain seq x y z
N MET A 1 -54.41 -57.83 19.17
CA MET A 1 -53.24 -58.28 18.39
C MET A 1 -52.14 -58.39 19.42
N ASP A 2 -51.65 -59.59 19.75
CA ASP A 2 -50.70 -59.74 20.87
C ASP A 2 -49.31 -59.25 20.43
N ILE A 3 -48.58 -58.47 21.24
CA ILE A 3 -47.20 -58.04 20.92
C ILE A 3 -46.29 -59.24 20.57
N TYR A 4 -46.57 -60.43 21.12
CA TYR A 4 -45.83 -61.65 20.77
C TYR A 4 -46.05 -62.12 19.33
N THR A 5 -47.12 -61.66 18.67
CA THR A 5 -47.39 -61.91 17.24
C THR A 5 -46.79 -60.84 16.32
N ILE A 6 -46.30 -59.72 16.88
CA ILE A 6 -45.67 -58.64 16.11
C ILE A 6 -44.19 -58.97 15.91
N THR A 7 -43.81 -59.21 14.66
CA THR A 7 -42.42 -59.49 14.26
C THR A 7 -41.67 -58.22 13.87
N GLU A 8 -42.36 -57.19 13.38
CA GLU A 8 -41.79 -55.89 12.99
C GLU A 8 -42.82 -54.76 13.19
N ILE A 9 -42.33 -53.55 13.50
CA ILE A 9 -43.12 -52.31 13.57
C ILE A 9 -43.06 -51.62 12.21
N SER A 10 -44.21 -51.28 11.61
CA SER A 10 -44.26 -50.56 10.33
C SER A 10 -43.89 -49.08 10.46
N ASP A 11 -43.64 -48.41 9.34
CA ASP A 11 -43.34 -46.96 9.34
C ASP A 11 -44.54 -46.14 9.87
N ASP A 12 -45.76 -46.53 9.52
CA ASP A 12 -46.99 -45.90 10.03
C ASP A 12 -47.11 -46.03 11.55
N MET A 13 -46.66 -47.16 12.12
CA MET A 13 -46.67 -47.38 13.57
C MET A 13 -45.65 -46.50 14.30
N MET A 14 -44.50 -46.20 13.69
CA MET A 14 -43.50 -45.29 14.27
C MET A 14 -44.01 -43.84 14.37
N ASN A 15 -45.01 -43.47 13.56
CA ASN A 15 -45.63 -42.15 13.55
C ASN A 15 -46.88 -42.06 14.44
N LEU A 16 -47.18 -43.07 15.25
CA LEU A 16 -48.31 -43.02 16.17
C LEU A 16 -48.04 -42.03 17.31
N SER A 17 -49.02 -41.16 17.53
CA SER A 17 -49.01 -40.13 18.56
C SER A 17 -50.37 -40.03 19.27
N TYR A 18 -50.36 -39.56 20.51
CA TYR A 18 -51.55 -39.27 21.33
C TYR A 18 -52.52 -40.45 21.40
N ASP A 19 -53.80 -40.25 21.10
CA ASP A 19 -54.85 -41.26 21.29
C ASP A 19 -54.57 -42.52 20.46
N LYS A 20 -54.09 -42.36 19.21
CA LYS A 20 -53.75 -43.50 18.35
C LYS A 20 -52.59 -44.32 18.90
N PHE A 21 -51.66 -43.69 19.63
CA PHE A 21 -50.58 -44.39 20.32
C PHE A 21 -51.13 -45.19 21.50
N TYR A 22 -52.01 -44.61 22.32
CA TYR A 22 -52.60 -45.33 23.45
C TYR A 22 -53.57 -46.43 23.00
N ASP A 23 -54.32 -46.23 21.92
CA ASP A 23 -55.18 -47.27 21.33
C ASP A 23 -54.34 -48.45 20.87
N PHE A 24 -53.20 -48.18 20.23
CA PHE A 24 -52.24 -49.21 19.86
C PHE A 24 -51.69 -49.94 21.10
N LEU A 25 -51.28 -49.22 22.15
CA LEU A 25 -50.81 -49.84 23.40
C LEU A 25 -51.91 -50.65 24.09
N ASP A 26 -53.17 -50.20 24.08
CA ASP A 26 -54.31 -50.93 24.66
C ASP A 26 -54.59 -52.25 23.91
N ILE A 27 -54.27 -52.31 22.61
CA ILE A 27 -54.46 -53.50 21.76
C ILE A 27 -53.30 -54.48 21.89
N VAL A 28 -52.08 -53.94 21.99
CA VAL A 28 -50.81 -54.69 21.87
C VAL A 28 -50.21 -55.05 23.22
N LEU A 29 -50.41 -54.18 24.19
CA LEU A 29 -50.15 -54.44 25.61
C LEU A 29 -51.49 -54.65 26.33
N ASN A 30 -51.41 -54.83 27.65
CA ASN A 30 -52.57 -54.77 28.51
C ASN A 30 -52.89 -53.29 28.85
N LYS A 31 -54.17 -52.96 29.04
CA LYS A 31 -54.65 -51.64 29.51
C LYS A 31 -53.90 -51.12 30.74
N ASP A 32 -53.49 -51.98 31.65
CA ASP A 32 -52.73 -51.58 32.84
C ASP A 32 -51.33 -51.06 32.50
N LEU A 33 -50.66 -51.64 31.50
CA LEU A 33 -49.38 -51.14 30.98
C LEU A 33 -49.58 -49.86 30.16
N SER A 34 -50.63 -49.79 29.34
CA SER A 34 -50.98 -48.56 28.61
C SER A 34 -51.23 -47.38 29.56
N ASN A 35 -51.91 -47.62 30.69
CA ASN A 35 -52.11 -46.61 31.73
C ASN A 35 -50.79 -46.13 32.36
N LEU A 36 -49.78 -47.00 32.48
CA LEU A 36 -48.45 -46.59 32.93
C LEU A 36 -47.82 -45.54 31.98
N PHE A 37 -47.96 -45.72 30.67
CA PHE A 37 -47.51 -44.72 29.68
C PHE A 37 -48.33 -43.43 29.74
N ARG A 38 -49.65 -43.52 29.97
CA ARG A 38 -50.52 -42.34 30.14
C ARG A 38 -50.10 -41.49 31.34
N VAL A 39 -49.83 -42.10 32.49
CA VAL A 39 -49.41 -41.38 33.70
C VAL A 39 -48.03 -40.75 33.53
N GLN A 40 -47.12 -41.40 32.80
CA GLN A 40 -45.81 -40.82 32.47
C GLN A 40 -45.84 -39.79 31.34
N ALA A 41 -47.03 -39.49 30.80
CA ALA A 41 -47.21 -38.59 29.66
C ALA A 41 -46.35 -38.94 28.44
N ILE A 42 -46.06 -40.23 28.23
CA ILE A 42 -45.37 -40.71 27.03
C ILE A 42 -46.41 -40.83 25.93
N ARG A 43 -46.36 -39.93 24.95
CA ARG A 43 -47.42 -39.74 23.95
C ARG A 43 -47.08 -40.23 22.55
N GLU A 44 -45.85 -40.70 22.31
CA GLU A 44 -45.37 -41.00 20.95
C GLU A 44 -44.56 -42.30 20.90
N MET A 45 -44.72 -43.06 19.81
CA MET A 45 -44.00 -44.31 19.59
C MET A 45 -42.48 -44.09 19.41
N SER A 46 -42.09 -42.98 18.80
CA SER A 46 -40.70 -42.58 18.57
C SER A 46 -39.91 -42.41 19.88
N SER A 47 -40.56 -41.87 20.92
CA SER A 47 -39.98 -41.62 22.25
C SER A 47 -39.59 -42.89 22.99
N LEU A 48 -40.21 -44.03 22.66
CA LEU A 48 -39.88 -45.33 23.24
C LEU A 48 -38.47 -45.82 22.87
N SER A 49 -37.91 -45.32 21.77
CA SER A 49 -36.59 -45.77 21.29
C SER A 49 -35.43 -45.45 22.24
N SER A 50 -35.56 -44.44 23.09
CA SER A 50 -34.53 -44.04 24.07
C SER A 50 -34.75 -44.64 25.45
N LEU A 51 -35.88 -45.31 25.70
CA LEU A 51 -36.25 -45.80 27.03
C LEU A 51 -35.80 -47.25 27.26
N THR A 52 -35.64 -47.58 28.53
CA THR A 52 -35.47 -48.93 29.08
C THR A 52 -36.67 -49.30 29.95
N VAL A 53 -36.86 -50.59 30.21
CA VAL A 53 -37.96 -51.02 31.09
C VAL A 53 -37.74 -50.55 32.52
N ASP A 54 -36.48 -50.51 32.98
CA ASP A 54 -36.16 -50.08 34.35
C ASP A 54 -36.48 -48.59 34.55
N GLU A 55 -36.21 -47.72 33.56
CA GLU A 55 -36.62 -46.31 33.57
C GLU A 55 -38.16 -46.15 33.59
N LEU A 56 -38.89 -46.98 32.83
CA LEU A 56 -40.35 -46.94 32.79
C LEU A 56 -40.99 -47.35 34.12
N ILE A 57 -40.36 -48.25 34.89
CA ILE A 57 -40.91 -48.72 36.17
C ILE A 57 -40.36 -47.96 37.37
N GLU A 58 -39.33 -47.13 37.20
CA GLU A 58 -38.73 -46.35 38.29
C GLU A 58 -39.76 -45.43 38.96
N ILE A 59 -40.68 -44.85 38.18
CA ILE A 59 -41.77 -44.03 38.71
C ILE A 59 -42.66 -44.80 39.72
N LEU A 60 -42.71 -46.13 39.59
CA LEU A 60 -43.44 -47.02 40.48
C LEU A 60 -42.72 -47.27 41.83
N ASN A 61 -41.61 -46.60 42.11
CA ASN A 61 -41.00 -46.54 43.44
C ASN A 61 -41.41 -45.31 44.29
N TYR A 62 -41.97 -44.24 43.69
CA TYR A 62 -42.33 -42.99 44.39
C TYR A 62 -43.73 -43.00 44.99
N ASP A 63 -43.94 -42.73 46.28
CA ASP A 63 -45.29 -42.81 46.87
C ASP A 63 -46.28 -41.75 46.32
N ILE A 64 -46.96 -42.08 45.22
CA ILE A 64 -47.88 -41.22 44.46
C ILE A 64 -49.22 -41.95 44.38
N VAL A 65 -50.29 -41.34 44.91
CA VAL A 65 -51.62 -41.94 45.08
C VAL A 65 -52.18 -42.49 43.76
N GLU A 66 -51.99 -41.78 42.65
CA GLU A 66 -52.44 -42.15 41.31
C GLU A 66 -51.78 -43.44 40.79
N LEU A 67 -50.60 -43.81 41.32
CA LEU A 67 -49.86 -45.01 40.94
C LEU A 67 -50.22 -46.23 41.80
N HIS A 68 -50.91 -46.08 42.93
CA HIS A 68 -51.25 -47.20 43.83
C HIS A 68 -52.04 -48.30 43.10
N SER A 69 -53.08 -47.92 42.35
CA SER A 69 -53.89 -48.88 41.57
C SER A 69 -53.09 -49.56 40.45
N ILE A 70 -52.11 -48.86 39.87
CA ILE A 70 -51.25 -49.41 38.81
C ILE A 70 -50.22 -50.38 39.42
N ARG A 71 -49.65 -50.06 40.59
CA ARG A 71 -48.70 -50.90 41.31
C ARG A 71 -49.27 -52.25 41.68
N GLU A 72 -50.46 -52.28 42.28
CA GLU A 72 -51.11 -53.52 42.71
C GLU A 72 -51.35 -54.49 41.54
N LYS A 73 -51.63 -53.94 40.35
CA LYS A 73 -51.93 -54.72 39.15
C LYS A 73 -50.68 -55.19 38.42
N LEU A 74 -49.67 -54.32 38.29
CA LEU A 74 -48.49 -54.58 37.46
C LEU A 74 -47.39 -55.37 38.20
N GLY A 75 -47.32 -55.32 39.53
CA GLY A 75 -46.17 -55.83 40.26
C GLY A 75 -46.41 -56.12 41.74
N PHE A 76 -45.32 -56.15 42.49
CA PHE A 76 -45.30 -56.26 43.95
C PHE A 76 -44.08 -55.51 44.50
N ILE A 77 -44.12 -55.12 45.78
CA ILE A 77 -43.01 -54.46 46.45
C ILE A 77 -42.26 -55.51 47.27
N SER A 78 -40.93 -55.58 47.12
CA SER A 78 -40.09 -56.48 47.91
C SER A 78 -39.83 -55.92 49.32
N SER A 79 -39.29 -56.75 50.20
CA SER A 79 -38.99 -56.39 51.60
C SER A 79 -38.00 -55.22 51.75
N ASP A 80 -37.26 -54.87 50.71
CA ASP A 80 -36.36 -53.71 50.63
C ASP A 80 -37.05 -52.41 50.14
N GLY A 81 -38.38 -52.45 49.93
CA GLY A 81 -39.17 -51.30 49.48
C GLY A 81 -39.15 -51.04 47.98
N ARG A 82 -38.50 -51.89 47.16
CA ARG A 82 -38.44 -51.72 45.70
C ARG A 82 -39.61 -52.39 44.98
N PHE A 83 -40.13 -51.73 43.95
CA PHE A 83 -41.17 -52.30 43.09
C PHE A 83 -40.58 -53.28 42.06
N HIS A 84 -41.17 -54.46 41.96
CA HIS A 84 -40.87 -55.47 40.96
C HIS A 84 -42.05 -55.67 40.03
N LEU A 85 -41.83 -55.42 38.74
CA LEU A 85 -42.80 -55.69 37.69
C LEU A 85 -42.95 -57.20 37.49
N ARG A 86 -44.19 -57.71 37.37
CA ARG A 86 -44.43 -59.14 37.06
C ARG A 86 -43.74 -59.49 35.75
N LEU A 87 -43.08 -60.65 35.72
CA LEU A 87 -42.24 -61.08 34.60
C LEU A 87 -42.96 -61.04 33.24
N GLY A 88 -44.25 -61.37 33.20
CA GLY A 88 -45.04 -61.29 31.96
C GLY A 88 -45.13 -59.87 31.39
N PHE A 89 -45.34 -58.85 32.24
CA PHE A 89 -45.37 -57.45 31.81
C PHE A 89 -43.99 -56.93 31.43
N ARG A 90 -42.95 -57.37 32.13
CA ARG A 90 -41.56 -57.04 31.79
C ARG A 90 -41.21 -57.49 30.38
N ASN A 91 -41.52 -58.75 30.05
CA ASN A 91 -41.26 -59.31 28.73
C ASN A 91 -42.02 -58.58 27.61
N LEU A 92 -43.27 -58.18 27.86
CA LEU A 92 -44.07 -57.40 26.90
C LEU A 92 -43.43 -56.02 26.61
N LEU A 93 -42.98 -55.31 27.65
CA LEU A 93 -42.30 -54.03 27.51
C LEU A 93 -40.95 -54.16 26.80
N GLU A 94 -40.12 -55.12 27.21
CA GLU A 94 -38.81 -55.37 26.60
C GLU A 94 -38.96 -55.67 25.10
N ARG A 95 -39.97 -56.48 24.74
CA ARG A 95 -40.28 -56.79 23.34
C ARG A 95 -40.65 -55.55 22.55
N LEU A 96 -41.59 -54.73 23.05
CA LEU A 96 -42.00 -53.49 22.38
C LEU A 96 -40.80 -52.54 22.17
N LEU A 97 -40.03 -52.27 23.23
CA LEU A 97 -38.87 -51.38 23.16
C LEU A 97 -37.81 -51.91 22.18
N SER A 98 -37.58 -53.22 22.14
CA SER A 98 -36.62 -53.83 21.21
C SER A 98 -37.03 -53.65 19.75
N LEU A 99 -38.32 -53.82 19.44
CA LEU A 99 -38.85 -53.64 18.09
C LEU A 99 -38.76 -52.18 17.64
N VAL A 100 -39.05 -51.24 18.53
CA VAL A 100 -38.94 -49.79 18.23
C VAL A 100 -37.48 -49.41 17.96
N LYS A 101 -36.54 -49.90 18.78
CA LYS A 101 -35.10 -49.64 18.60
C LYS A 101 -34.58 -50.20 17.28
N LEU A 102 -34.97 -51.43 16.93
CA LEU A 102 -34.59 -52.04 15.64
C LEU A 102 -35.10 -51.22 14.45
N LYS A 103 -36.36 -50.77 14.50
CA LYS A 103 -36.95 -49.99 13.41
C LYS A 103 -36.30 -48.62 13.25
N LYS A 104 -36.05 -47.89 14.35
CA LYS A 104 -35.36 -46.59 14.31
C LYS A 104 -33.95 -46.70 13.73
N ASN A 105 -33.20 -47.72 14.11
CA ASN A 105 -31.85 -47.94 13.58
C ASN A 105 -31.85 -48.27 12.07
N SER A 106 -32.91 -48.92 11.56
CA SER A 106 -33.05 -49.19 10.13
C SER A 106 -33.35 -47.92 9.33
N LEU A 107 -34.18 -47.02 9.87
CA LEU A 107 -34.51 -45.73 9.26
C LEU A 107 -33.28 -44.80 9.18
N ILE A 108 -32.46 -44.75 10.22
CA ILE A 108 -31.22 -43.95 10.24
C ILE A 108 -30.24 -44.43 9.16
N LYS A 109 -30.03 -45.74 9.03
CA LYS A 109 -29.16 -46.30 7.98
C LYS A 109 -29.65 -45.98 6.57
N ASN A 110 -30.97 -46.01 6.34
CA ASN A 110 -31.55 -45.67 5.03
C ASN A 110 -31.42 -44.17 4.70
N LEU A 111 -31.51 -43.29 5.70
CA LEU A 111 -31.30 -41.84 5.57
C LEU A 111 -29.84 -41.49 5.24
N GLU A 112 -28.86 -42.14 5.88
CA GLU A 112 -27.44 -41.95 5.59
C GLU A 112 -27.08 -42.38 4.15
N LEU A 113 -27.63 -43.51 3.69
CA LEU A 113 -27.45 -44.02 2.31
C LEU A 113 -28.11 -43.15 1.23
N THR A 114 -29.21 -42.46 1.54
CA THR A 114 -29.88 -41.57 0.58
C THR A 114 -29.19 -40.21 0.46
N GLN A 115 -28.67 -39.65 1.56
CA GLN A 115 -27.92 -38.39 1.52
C GLN A 115 -26.60 -38.50 0.75
N GLU A 116 -25.82 -39.60 0.90
CA GLU A 116 -24.60 -39.81 0.12
C GLU A 116 -24.86 -39.90 -1.39
N ASN A 117 -25.97 -40.51 -1.79
CA ASN A 117 -26.34 -40.64 -3.19
C ASN A 117 -26.82 -39.32 -3.80
N THR A 118 -27.50 -38.47 -3.04
CA THR A 118 -28.03 -37.20 -3.53
C THR A 118 -26.92 -36.16 -3.74
N ILE A 119 -25.93 -36.12 -2.84
CA ILE A 119 -24.76 -35.24 -2.95
C ILE A 119 -23.88 -35.63 -4.15
N ASN A 120 -23.66 -36.92 -4.38
CA ASN A 120 -22.92 -37.40 -5.55
C ASN A 120 -23.64 -37.10 -6.87
N ASP A 121 -24.97 -37.13 -6.89
CA ASP A 121 -25.76 -36.83 -8.08
C ASP A 121 -25.82 -35.33 -8.38
N MET A 122 -25.92 -34.47 -7.35
CA MET A 122 -25.76 -33.02 -7.45
C MET A 122 -24.37 -32.63 -8.00
N TYR A 123 -23.31 -33.28 -7.52
CA TYR A 123 -21.94 -33.07 -8.01
C TYR A 123 -21.82 -33.41 -9.49
N LYS A 124 -22.38 -34.55 -9.92
CA LYS A 124 -22.40 -34.94 -11.34
C LYS A 124 -23.18 -33.93 -12.19
N LYS A 125 -24.32 -33.45 -11.71
CA LYS A 125 -25.14 -32.43 -12.41
C LYS A 125 -24.43 -31.08 -12.52
N LEU A 126 -23.87 -30.55 -11.42
CA LEU A 126 -23.10 -29.30 -11.44
C LEU A 126 -21.89 -29.39 -12.39
N MET A 127 -21.14 -30.49 -12.34
CA MET A 127 -20.00 -30.72 -13.24
C MET A 127 -20.43 -30.87 -14.70
N HIS A 128 -21.62 -31.40 -14.98
CA HIS A 128 -22.16 -31.54 -16.33
C HIS A 128 -22.65 -30.19 -16.89
N ILE A 129 -23.39 -29.40 -16.10
CA ILE A 129 -23.85 -28.05 -16.46
C ILE A 129 -22.65 -27.14 -16.80
N TRP A 130 -21.59 -27.19 -15.99
CA TRP A 130 -20.40 -26.36 -16.23
C TRP A 130 -19.54 -26.82 -17.41
N LYS A 131 -19.50 -28.12 -17.70
CA LYS A 131 -18.82 -28.66 -18.91
C LYS A 131 -19.55 -28.30 -20.20
N GLN A 132 -20.86 -28.07 -20.14
CA GLN A 132 -21.70 -27.75 -21.30
C GLN A 132 -21.95 -26.25 -21.52
N ALA A 133 -21.47 -25.38 -20.63
CA ALA A 133 -21.58 -23.94 -20.83
C ALA A 133 -20.87 -23.51 -22.14
N PRO A 134 -21.56 -22.82 -23.06
CA PRO A 134 -21.08 -22.57 -24.42
C PRO A 134 -19.81 -21.73 -24.43
N SER A 135 -18.84 -22.16 -25.20
CA SER A 135 -17.55 -21.51 -25.48
C SER A 135 -17.68 -20.29 -26.41
N SER A 136 -18.72 -19.48 -26.23
CA SER A 136 -18.98 -18.26 -26.99
C SER A 136 -18.73 -17.01 -26.14
N SER A 137 -17.49 -16.86 -25.69
CA SER A 137 -16.78 -15.62 -25.39
C SER A 137 -15.44 -16.01 -24.77
N ASN A 138 -14.36 -15.38 -25.19
CA ASN A 138 -12.99 -15.73 -24.80
C ASN A 138 -12.64 -15.31 -23.35
N GLU A 139 -13.62 -15.15 -22.47
CA GLU A 139 -13.42 -14.66 -21.11
C GLU A 139 -14.07 -15.58 -20.07
N ASN A 140 -13.27 -15.96 -19.08
CA ASN A 140 -13.70 -16.36 -17.73
C ASN A 140 -14.42 -17.71 -17.55
N LYS A 141 -13.73 -18.82 -17.85
CA LYS A 141 -13.77 -19.93 -16.86
C LYS A 141 -12.85 -19.49 -15.72
N THR A 142 -13.32 -19.42 -14.48
CA THR A 142 -12.46 -19.21 -13.29
C THR A 142 -12.05 -20.58 -12.75
N PRO A 143 -10.93 -21.17 -13.23
CA PRO A 143 -10.60 -22.55 -12.90
C PRO A 143 -10.36 -22.72 -11.38
N ILE A 144 -10.04 -21.65 -10.64
CA ILE A 144 -9.85 -21.70 -9.19
C ILE A 144 -11.09 -22.14 -8.40
N LEU A 145 -12.30 -21.78 -8.85
CA LEU A 145 -13.53 -22.18 -8.17
C LEU A 145 -13.74 -23.70 -8.27
N ILE A 146 -13.41 -24.30 -9.43
CA ILE A 146 -13.44 -25.76 -9.59
C ILE A 146 -12.46 -26.42 -8.61
N LEU A 147 -11.24 -25.89 -8.53
CA LEU A 147 -10.20 -26.40 -7.65
C LEU A 147 -10.63 -26.32 -6.18
N TRP A 148 -11.29 -25.22 -5.80
CA TRP A 148 -11.93 -25.02 -4.50
C TRP A 148 -12.99 -26.07 -4.20
N ILE A 149 -13.97 -26.22 -5.08
CA ILE A 149 -15.09 -27.17 -4.91
C ILE A 149 -14.57 -28.61 -4.81
N ASN A 150 -13.64 -29.00 -5.69
CA ASN A 150 -13.03 -30.33 -5.66
C ASN A 150 -12.27 -30.59 -4.36
N ASN A 151 -11.57 -29.59 -3.83
CA ASN A 151 -10.84 -29.71 -2.57
C ASN A 151 -11.80 -29.93 -1.38
N ILE A 152 -12.92 -29.18 -1.34
CA ILE A 152 -13.98 -29.36 -0.33
C ILE A 152 -14.51 -30.79 -0.38
N PHE A 153 -14.96 -31.27 -1.54
CA PHE A 153 -15.51 -32.62 -1.67
C PHE A 153 -14.49 -33.71 -1.30
N LYS A 154 -13.22 -33.54 -1.66
CA LYS A 154 -12.15 -34.47 -1.29
C LYS A 154 -11.93 -34.51 0.22
N ASN A 155 -12.03 -33.39 0.90
CA ASN A 155 -11.83 -33.29 2.34
C ASN A 155 -13.06 -33.74 3.13
N LEU A 156 -14.28 -33.45 2.69
CA LEU A 156 -15.51 -33.93 3.34
C LEU A 156 -15.61 -35.47 3.39
N LYS A 157 -14.95 -36.18 2.46
CA LYS A 157 -14.82 -37.65 2.48
C LYS A 157 -13.80 -38.18 3.50
N LYS A 158 -13.07 -37.31 4.18
CA LYS A 158 -12.00 -37.66 5.14
C LYS A 158 -12.38 -37.18 6.54
N SER A 159 -11.74 -37.76 7.56
CA SER A 159 -11.82 -37.19 8.90
C SER A 159 -11.12 -35.83 8.95
N LYS A 160 -11.59 -34.94 9.85
CA LYS A 160 -11.07 -33.56 10.00
C LYS A 160 -9.53 -33.50 10.13
N ASN A 161 -8.92 -34.47 10.80
CA ASN A 161 -7.47 -34.55 11.02
C ASN A 161 -6.68 -34.98 9.77
N LYS A 162 -7.35 -35.39 8.69
CA LYS A 162 -6.74 -35.87 7.43
C LYS A 162 -7.02 -34.94 6.25
N PHE A 163 -7.53 -33.73 6.51
CA PHE A 163 -7.73 -32.74 5.46
C PHE A 163 -6.39 -32.40 4.80
N SER A 164 -6.42 -32.36 3.48
CA SER A 164 -5.26 -32.08 2.63
C SER A 164 -5.65 -30.99 1.65
N TYR A 165 -4.80 -30.00 1.46
CA TYR A 165 -5.10 -28.83 0.65
C TYR A 165 -4.13 -28.74 -0.51
N ASP A 166 -4.68 -28.49 -1.70
CA ASP A 166 -3.89 -28.19 -2.89
C ASP A 166 -3.07 -26.89 -2.72
N GLU A 167 -1.94 -26.79 -3.42
CA GLU A 167 -1.02 -25.65 -3.31
C GLU A 167 -1.72 -24.31 -3.63
N TYR A 168 -2.60 -24.27 -4.65
CA TYR A 168 -3.35 -23.05 -4.97
C TYR A 168 -4.32 -22.65 -3.85
N ILE A 169 -4.89 -23.63 -3.14
CA ILE A 169 -5.74 -23.36 -1.96
C ILE A 169 -4.90 -22.81 -0.82
N GLN A 170 -3.69 -23.35 -0.62
CA GLN A 170 -2.75 -22.85 0.39
C GLN A 170 -2.33 -21.41 0.07
N GLN A 171 -1.98 -21.11 -1.18
CA GLN A 171 -1.66 -19.76 -1.64
C GLN A 171 -2.87 -18.80 -1.50
N PHE A 172 -4.07 -19.24 -1.90
CA PHE A 172 -5.29 -18.45 -1.69
C PHE A 172 -5.54 -18.19 -0.19
N SER A 173 -5.28 -19.18 0.65
CA SER A 173 -5.44 -19.06 2.10
C SER A 173 -4.48 -18.03 2.69
N LEU A 174 -3.24 -17.98 2.21
CA LEU A 174 -2.27 -16.95 2.58
C LEU A 174 -2.78 -15.56 2.17
N LEU A 175 -3.23 -15.40 0.92
CA LEU A 175 -3.76 -14.13 0.43
C LEU A 175 -4.99 -13.67 1.23
N LEU A 176 -5.94 -14.58 1.47
CA LEU A 176 -7.15 -14.28 2.23
C LEU A 176 -6.83 -13.88 3.68
N LEU A 177 -5.89 -14.58 4.33
CA LEU A 177 -5.48 -14.25 5.69
C LEU A 177 -4.76 -12.89 5.76
N ILE A 178 -3.91 -12.58 4.77
CA ILE A 178 -3.15 -11.33 4.74
C ILE A 178 -4.05 -10.13 4.40
N LEU A 179 -4.90 -10.27 3.38
CA LEU A 179 -5.72 -9.17 2.85
C LEU A 179 -7.06 -9.02 3.59
N GLY A 180 -7.72 -10.12 3.94
CA GLY A 180 -9.00 -10.12 4.66
C GLY A 180 -8.83 -10.15 6.18
N GLY A 181 -7.63 -10.44 6.69
CA GLY A 181 -7.37 -10.57 8.11
C GLY A 181 -7.91 -11.86 8.73
N ARG A 182 -7.56 -12.10 9.99
CA ARG A 182 -7.87 -13.33 10.72
C ARG A 182 -9.38 -13.56 10.87
N ASN A 183 -10.16 -12.52 11.10
CA ASN A 183 -11.60 -12.65 11.33
C ASN A 183 -12.35 -13.06 10.06
N CYS A 184 -12.07 -12.41 8.92
CA CYS A 184 -12.63 -12.83 7.63
C CYS A 184 -12.24 -14.27 7.30
N TYR A 185 -10.97 -14.61 7.51
CA TYR A 185 -10.46 -15.96 7.26
C TYR A 185 -11.16 -17.03 8.11
N GLU A 186 -11.24 -16.82 9.43
CA GLU A 186 -11.88 -17.74 10.36
C GLU A 186 -13.40 -17.85 10.11
N PHE A 187 -14.06 -16.74 9.82
CA PHE A 187 -15.47 -16.74 9.44
C PHE A 187 -15.72 -17.64 8.22
N LEU A 188 -14.94 -17.48 7.15
CA LEU A 188 -15.07 -18.33 5.96
C LEU A 188 -14.71 -19.79 6.25
N ARG A 189 -13.66 -20.04 7.05
CA ARG A 189 -13.23 -21.41 7.40
C ARG A 189 -14.29 -22.16 8.20
N LEU A 190 -14.93 -21.51 9.16
CA LEU A 190 -15.96 -22.11 10.01
C LEU A 190 -17.24 -22.41 9.23
N ASN A 191 -17.61 -21.54 8.28
CA ASN A 191 -18.81 -21.68 7.47
C ASN A 191 -18.61 -22.55 6.21
N LEU A 192 -17.37 -22.84 5.81
CA LEU A 192 -17.04 -23.71 4.68
C LEU A 192 -16.11 -24.87 5.11
N PRO A 193 -16.65 -25.91 5.78
CA PRO A 193 -15.84 -27.02 6.28
C PRO A 193 -15.05 -27.73 5.18
N GLY A 194 -13.73 -27.89 5.40
CA GLY A 194 -12.83 -28.55 4.44
C GLY A 194 -12.37 -27.68 3.27
N ALA A 195 -12.85 -26.43 3.15
CA ALA A 195 -12.42 -25.48 2.12
C ALA A 195 -11.04 -24.89 2.42
N LEU A 196 -10.86 -24.42 3.66
CA LEU A 196 -9.67 -23.68 4.10
C LEU A 196 -8.90 -24.44 5.21
N PRO A 197 -7.55 -24.38 5.21
CA PRO A 197 -6.72 -24.86 6.32
C PRO A 197 -7.03 -24.18 7.66
N HIS A 198 -6.57 -24.78 8.75
CA HIS A 198 -6.55 -24.11 10.06
C HIS A 198 -5.56 -22.93 10.04
N VAL A 199 -5.85 -21.84 10.75
CA VAL A 199 -4.97 -20.65 10.80
C VAL A 199 -3.54 -21.02 11.20
N SER A 200 -3.35 -21.89 12.20
CA SER A 200 -2.02 -22.36 12.61
C SER A 200 -1.22 -23.01 11.47
N ASN A 201 -1.90 -23.71 10.54
CA ASN A 201 -1.24 -24.28 9.38
C ASN A 201 -0.86 -23.20 8.37
N VAL A 202 -1.71 -22.18 8.19
CA VAL A 202 -1.41 -21.04 7.32
C VAL A 202 -0.27 -20.20 7.90
N GLU A 203 -0.26 -19.94 9.20
CA GLU A 203 0.84 -19.27 9.89
C GLU A 203 2.15 -20.06 9.79
N LEU A 204 2.09 -21.40 9.84
CA LEU A 204 3.24 -22.25 9.58
C LEU A 204 3.70 -22.14 8.12
N LEU A 205 2.78 -22.13 7.16
CA LEU A 205 3.09 -21.89 5.75
C LEU A 205 3.75 -20.52 5.54
N MET A 206 3.26 -19.47 6.20
CA MET A 206 3.89 -18.14 6.19
C MET A 206 5.32 -18.19 6.75
N LYS A 207 5.52 -18.87 7.88
CA LYS A 207 6.85 -19.00 8.51
C LYS A 207 7.84 -19.81 7.66
N ASN A 208 7.33 -20.78 6.90
CA ASN A 208 8.15 -21.63 6.02
C ASN A 208 8.50 -20.95 4.69
N GLN A 209 7.90 -19.80 4.37
CA GLN A 209 8.27 -19.02 3.20
C GLN A 209 9.62 -18.32 3.45
N ASP A 210 10.51 -18.33 2.47
CA ASP A 210 11.80 -17.64 2.52
C ASP A 210 11.65 -16.13 2.25
N VAL A 211 10.78 -15.49 3.03
CA VAL A 211 10.34 -14.09 2.86
C VAL A 211 10.65 -13.24 4.09
N ARG A 212 11.26 -13.84 5.10
CA ARG A 212 11.56 -13.20 6.37
C ARG A 212 12.45 -11.97 6.16
N ILE A 213 12.21 -10.93 6.94
CA ILE A 213 12.99 -9.71 6.93
C ILE A 213 13.60 -9.53 8.32
N VAL A 214 14.93 -9.46 8.36
CA VAL A 214 15.67 -9.08 9.57
C VAL A 214 16.15 -7.65 9.36
N GLU A 215 15.96 -6.81 10.37
CA GLU A 215 16.39 -5.41 10.32
C GLU A 215 17.86 -5.30 9.92
N CYS A 216 18.20 -4.33 9.08
CA CYS A 216 19.55 -4.04 8.56
C CYS A 216 20.14 -5.12 7.64
N ASN A 217 19.52 -6.30 7.51
CA ASN A 217 20.08 -7.39 6.73
C ASN A 217 19.71 -7.24 5.24
N PHE A 218 20.73 -7.26 4.38
CA PHE A 218 20.55 -7.15 2.93
C PHE A 218 20.36 -8.55 2.31
N ARG A 219 19.25 -8.75 1.61
CA ARG A 219 18.84 -10.05 1.05
C ARG A 219 19.42 -10.30 -0.35
N PHE A 220 20.74 -10.31 -0.46
CA PHE A 220 21.43 -10.47 -1.76
C PHE A 220 21.26 -11.86 -2.39
N ASP A 221 21.10 -12.93 -1.59
CA ASP A 221 20.81 -14.26 -2.13
C ASP A 221 19.42 -14.32 -2.77
N LEU A 222 18.42 -13.72 -2.11
CA LEU A 222 17.08 -13.57 -2.68
C LEU A 222 17.08 -12.71 -3.94
N LEU A 223 17.94 -11.69 -4.01
CA LEU A 223 18.12 -10.87 -5.23
C LEU A 223 18.62 -11.71 -6.41
N ARG A 224 19.57 -12.62 -6.19
CA ARG A 224 20.03 -13.56 -7.22
C ARG A 224 18.89 -14.44 -7.71
N ASP A 225 18.14 -15.03 -6.79
CA ASP A 225 17.07 -15.97 -7.14
C ASP A 225 15.91 -15.25 -7.85
N TYR A 226 15.60 -14.02 -7.42
CA TYR A 226 14.65 -13.11 -8.07
C TYR A 226 15.06 -12.73 -9.50
N THR A 227 16.34 -12.44 -9.74
CA THR A 227 16.82 -12.07 -11.09
C THR A 227 16.90 -13.27 -12.03
N GLN A 228 17.33 -14.43 -11.53
CA GLN A 228 17.36 -15.68 -12.28
C GLN A 228 15.96 -16.16 -12.68
N SER A 229 15.00 -16.16 -11.75
CA SER A 229 13.61 -16.56 -12.03
C SER A 229 12.93 -15.69 -13.09
N ASN A 230 13.28 -14.39 -13.14
CA ASN A 230 12.75 -13.43 -14.12
C ASN A 230 13.62 -13.30 -15.39
N ASN A 231 14.70 -14.07 -15.50
CA ASN A 231 15.67 -14.03 -16.60
C ASN A 231 16.16 -12.59 -16.88
N CYS A 232 16.54 -11.86 -15.83
CA CYS A 232 16.95 -10.45 -15.93
C CYS A 232 18.05 -10.14 -14.93
N ASN A 233 19.29 -9.95 -15.41
CA ASN A 233 20.44 -9.65 -14.54
C ASN A 233 20.64 -8.14 -14.29
N TYR A 234 19.71 -7.30 -14.74
CA TYR A 234 19.80 -5.86 -14.63
C TYR A 234 18.68 -5.31 -13.77
N VAL A 235 19.02 -4.47 -12.81
CA VAL A 235 18.05 -3.90 -11.88
C VAL A 235 18.33 -2.42 -11.63
N PHE A 236 17.30 -1.71 -11.18
CA PHE A 236 17.39 -0.34 -10.68
C PHE A 236 16.98 -0.33 -9.20
N SER A 237 17.74 0.35 -8.35
CA SER A 237 17.44 0.40 -6.91
C SER A 237 16.72 1.70 -6.57
N ALA A 238 15.78 1.64 -5.63
CA ALA A 238 15.16 2.82 -5.05
C ALA A 238 15.42 2.86 -3.53
N GLU A 239 15.62 4.06 -3.00
CA GLU A 239 15.80 4.31 -1.58
C GLU A 239 14.90 5.46 -1.15
N ASP A 240 14.19 5.27 -0.05
CA ASP A 240 13.29 6.28 0.52
C ASP A 240 13.04 6.01 2.01
N SER A 241 12.57 7.01 2.75
CA SER A 241 12.29 6.91 4.18
C SER A 241 10.89 7.39 4.54
N THR A 242 10.29 6.78 5.56
CA THR A 242 8.99 7.18 6.11
C THR A 242 9.08 7.42 7.60
N GLY A 243 8.25 8.34 8.13
CA GLY A 243 8.04 8.49 9.57
C GLY A 243 7.57 7.18 10.23
N SER A 244 7.97 6.98 11.48
CA SER A 244 7.67 5.80 12.29
C SER A 244 7.40 6.17 13.74
N ILE A 245 6.62 5.34 14.43
CA ILE A 245 6.38 5.50 15.87
C ILE A 245 7.68 5.16 16.62
N CYS A 246 8.18 6.13 17.39
CA CYS A 246 9.44 6.05 18.15
C CYS A 246 9.34 5.07 19.33
N ARG A 247 9.36 3.76 19.05
CA ARG A 247 9.21 2.70 20.04
C ARG A 247 10.22 1.59 19.81
N VAL A 248 10.86 1.18 20.91
CA VAL A 248 11.75 0.02 20.96
C VAL A 248 10.96 -1.22 21.37
N GLU A 249 11.15 -2.32 20.65
CA GLU A 249 10.46 -3.58 20.86
C GLU A 249 11.44 -4.75 20.80
N TYR A 250 11.28 -5.73 21.68
CA TYR A 250 12.08 -6.95 21.65
C TYR A 250 11.57 -7.91 20.57
N ASP A 251 12.44 -8.37 19.68
CA ASP A 251 12.17 -9.47 18.76
C ASP A 251 12.74 -10.78 19.29
N ALA A 252 11.84 -11.69 19.65
CA ALA A 252 12.19 -12.97 20.26
C ALA A 252 12.91 -13.92 19.31
N HIS A 253 12.83 -13.71 18.00
CA HIS A 253 13.45 -14.62 17.05
C HIS A 253 14.90 -14.25 16.75
N SER A 254 15.18 -12.97 16.44
CA SER A 254 16.56 -12.50 16.31
C SER A 254 17.24 -12.29 17.66
N ASN A 255 16.50 -12.40 18.77
CA ASN A 255 16.96 -12.06 20.12
C ASN A 255 17.57 -10.64 20.14
N SER A 256 16.86 -9.68 19.56
CA SER A 256 17.35 -8.30 19.39
C SER A 256 16.28 -7.27 19.71
N PHE A 257 16.72 -6.05 20.02
CA PHE A 257 15.83 -4.90 20.24
C PHE A 257 15.74 -4.07 18.96
N ILE A 258 14.53 -3.93 18.43
CA ILE A 258 14.21 -3.22 17.19
C ILE A 258 13.61 -1.86 17.53
N GLY A 259 13.97 -0.81 16.79
CA GLY A 259 13.40 0.54 16.97
C GLY A 259 14.36 1.59 17.53
N PHE A 260 15.61 1.21 17.78
CA PHE A 260 16.71 2.18 17.89
C PHE A 260 17.16 2.63 16.49
N SER A 261 17.77 3.81 16.42
CA SER A 261 18.45 4.26 15.22
C SER A 261 19.69 3.41 14.98
N THR A 262 19.75 2.73 13.84
CA THR A 262 20.83 1.79 13.59
C THR A 262 22.16 2.51 13.35
N PRO A 263 23.25 2.13 14.04
CA PRO A 263 24.57 2.65 13.74
C PRO A 263 25.01 2.29 12.32
N LEU A 264 25.57 3.27 11.61
CA LEU A 264 26.11 3.09 10.27
C LEU A 264 27.62 2.85 10.33
N VAL A 265 28.11 1.84 9.62
CA VAL A 265 29.54 1.60 9.38
C VAL A 265 29.78 1.79 7.89
N HIS A 266 30.49 2.86 7.52
CA HIS A 266 30.65 3.27 6.12
C HIS A 266 29.30 3.40 5.40
N GLY A 267 28.32 4.05 6.04
CA GLY A 267 26.97 4.23 5.53
C GLY A 267 26.06 3.00 5.50
N VAL A 268 26.59 1.80 5.78
CA VAL A 268 25.81 0.56 5.81
C VAL A 268 25.33 0.30 7.25
N PRO A 269 24.04 0.01 7.48
CA PRO A 269 23.52 -0.32 8.80
C PRO A 269 24.16 -1.60 9.33
N LYS A 270 24.60 -1.60 10.60
CA LYS A 270 25.23 -2.78 11.22
C LYS A 270 24.16 -3.78 11.69
N PRO A 271 24.09 -4.98 11.10
CA PRO A 271 23.11 -5.98 11.51
C PRO A 271 23.41 -6.51 12.91
N ASN A 272 22.35 -6.91 13.63
CA ASN A 272 22.42 -7.51 14.96
C ASN A 272 23.17 -6.65 16.00
N PHE A 273 23.21 -5.32 15.83
CA PHE A 273 23.91 -4.44 16.78
C PHE A 273 23.26 -4.43 18.16
N PHE A 274 21.92 -4.40 18.20
CA PHE A 274 21.13 -4.36 19.44
C PHE A 274 20.75 -5.77 19.91
N GLN A 275 21.71 -6.70 19.92
CA GLN A 275 21.55 -8.06 20.45
C GLN A 275 22.40 -8.21 21.71
N THR A 276 21.77 -8.50 22.84
CA THR A 276 22.47 -8.71 24.12
C THR A 276 21.67 -9.61 25.06
N GLU A 277 22.38 -10.31 25.93
CA GLU A 277 21.82 -11.05 27.08
C GLU A 277 22.06 -10.30 28.41
N ARG A 278 22.69 -9.11 28.37
CA ARG A 278 23.09 -8.35 29.56
C ARG A 278 22.22 -7.11 29.75
N PHE A 279 21.63 -6.97 30.94
CA PHE A 279 20.82 -5.81 31.28
C PHE A 279 21.59 -4.48 31.26
N ASP A 280 22.85 -4.47 31.71
CA ASP A 280 23.67 -3.25 31.73
C ASP A 280 23.91 -2.68 30.32
N GLU A 281 24.09 -3.56 29.34
CA GLU A 281 24.27 -3.18 27.94
C GLU A 281 22.96 -2.63 27.35
N LEU A 282 21.83 -3.30 27.63
CA LEU A 282 20.52 -2.81 27.27
C LEU A 282 20.25 -1.41 27.85
N LYS A 283 20.53 -1.21 29.14
CA LYS A 283 20.38 0.08 29.81
C LYS A 283 21.26 1.15 29.14
N SER A 284 22.53 0.82 28.88
CA SER A 284 23.44 1.69 28.15
C SER A 284 22.90 2.09 26.77
N TRP A 285 22.14 1.24 26.08
CA TRP A 285 21.55 1.62 24.79
C TRP A 285 20.44 2.65 24.93
N PHE A 286 19.55 2.50 25.92
CA PHE A 286 18.51 3.49 26.20
C PHE A 286 19.08 4.85 26.62
N ASP A 287 20.25 4.86 27.26
CA ASP A 287 20.90 6.09 27.70
C ASP A 287 21.68 6.79 26.55
N ASN A 288 22.16 6.05 25.55
CA ASN A 288 23.12 6.57 24.57
C ASN A 288 22.66 6.55 23.10
N PHE A 289 21.59 5.83 22.75
CA PHE A 289 21.12 5.72 21.37
C PHE A 289 19.74 6.35 21.17
N ASP A 290 19.63 7.14 20.10
CA ASP A 290 18.37 7.72 19.67
C ASP A 290 17.39 6.62 19.25
N LYS A 291 16.13 6.73 19.67
CA LYS A 291 15.04 5.95 19.06
C LYS A 291 14.87 6.34 17.59
N SER A 292 14.50 5.37 16.78
CA SER A 292 14.27 5.57 15.35
C SER A 292 13.04 6.44 15.13
N LYS A 293 13.21 7.56 14.42
CA LYS A 293 12.11 8.42 13.95
C LYS A 293 11.63 8.03 12.56
N PHE A 294 12.52 7.48 11.74
CA PHE A 294 12.26 7.13 10.35
C PHE A 294 12.62 5.67 10.08
N ILE A 295 11.93 5.05 9.13
CA ILE A 295 12.31 3.76 8.58
C ILE A 295 12.85 3.99 7.18
N ASN A 296 14.11 3.60 6.95
CA ASN A 296 14.70 3.59 5.62
C ASN A 296 14.37 2.26 4.93
N LEU A 297 14.04 2.33 3.63
CA LEU A 297 13.66 1.19 2.81
C LEU A 297 14.49 1.18 1.52
N HIS A 298 15.09 0.04 1.24
CA HIS A 298 15.79 -0.22 -0.02
C HIS A 298 14.98 -1.19 -0.87
N MET A 299 14.55 -0.72 -2.03
CA MET A 299 13.83 -1.51 -3.03
C MET A 299 14.73 -1.80 -4.23
N ILE A 300 14.46 -2.94 -4.88
CA ILE A 300 15.04 -3.32 -6.16
C ILE A 300 13.90 -3.52 -7.15
N GLN A 301 13.99 -2.85 -8.28
CA GLN A 301 13.06 -2.96 -9.40
C GLN A 301 13.78 -3.60 -10.58
N SER A 302 13.22 -4.67 -11.12
CA SER A 302 13.66 -5.21 -12.41
C SER A 302 13.38 -4.19 -13.52
N ILE A 303 14.28 -4.10 -14.49
CA ILE A 303 14.05 -3.26 -15.68
C ILE A 303 12.97 -3.84 -16.60
N LYS A 304 12.62 -5.12 -16.43
CA LYS A 304 11.50 -5.72 -17.14
C LYS A 304 10.19 -5.22 -16.55
N PRO A 305 9.24 -4.78 -17.38
CA PRO A 305 7.93 -4.37 -16.90
C PRO A 305 7.19 -5.58 -16.29
N PHE A 306 6.20 -5.29 -15.45
CA PHE A 306 5.33 -6.28 -14.79
C PHE A 306 5.98 -7.21 -13.77
N VAL A 307 7.30 -7.12 -13.56
CA VAL A 307 7.96 -7.84 -12.47
C VAL A 307 7.81 -7.03 -11.17
N PRO A 308 7.21 -7.59 -10.10
CA PRO A 308 7.05 -6.89 -8.84
C PRO A 308 8.40 -6.50 -8.22
N PRO A 309 8.50 -5.37 -7.52
CA PRO A 309 9.74 -4.96 -6.86
C PRO A 309 10.05 -5.87 -5.66
N LEU A 310 11.34 -6.01 -5.38
CA LEU A 310 11.90 -6.77 -4.26
C LEU A 310 12.35 -5.81 -3.15
N ILE A 311 11.94 -6.07 -1.91
CA ILE A 311 12.50 -5.37 -0.75
C ILE A 311 13.90 -5.95 -0.47
N LEU A 312 14.95 -5.14 -0.56
CA LEU A 312 16.32 -5.59 -0.34
C LEU A 312 16.72 -5.53 1.14
N SER A 313 16.40 -4.42 1.81
CA SER A 313 16.73 -4.19 3.22
C SER A 313 15.85 -3.05 3.79
N THR A 314 15.65 -3.05 5.10
CA THR A 314 14.99 -1.95 5.82
C THR A 314 15.51 -1.86 7.26
N TYR A 315 15.55 -0.65 7.82
CA TYR A 315 16.06 -0.39 9.16
C TYR A 315 15.60 0.95 9.73
N GLY A 316 15.62 1.06 11.06
CA GLY A 316 15.36 2.30 11.79
C GLY A 316 16.50 3.31 11.65
N SER A 317 16.14 4.59 11.47
CA SER A 317 17.02 5.72 11.21
C SER A 317 16.59 6.97 11.98
N ASN A 318 17.55 7.82 12.32
CA ASN A 318 17.34 9.17 12.84
C ASN A 318 17.53 10.25 11.76
N ASN A 319 17.64 9.85 10.50
CA ASN A 319 17.87 10.73 9.37
C ASN A 319 19.18 11.56 9.43
N LYS A 320 20.17 11.15 10.23
CA LYS A 320 21.48 11.84 10.35
C LYS A 320 22.55 11.33 9.36
N ALA A 321 22.18 10.45 8.42
CA ALA A 321 23.14 9.92 7.43
C ALA A 321 23.63 11.03 6.49
N THR A 322 24.94 11.09 6.25
CA THR A 322 25.57 12.07 5.35
C THR A 322 25.48 11.63 3.87
N SER A 323 25.73 12.55 2.93
CA SER A 323 25.86 12.18 1.50
C SER A 323 26.97 11.18 1.23
N THR A 324 28.04 11.21 2.02
CA THR A 324 29.16 10.26 1.97
C THR A 324 28.73 8.87 2.45
N ASP A 325 27.89 8.79 3.49
CA ASP A 325 27.29 7.53 3.93
C ASP A 325 26.39 6.93 2.87
N VAL A 326 25.50 7.74 2.28
CA VAL A 326 24.64 7.33 1.16
C VAL A 326 25.49 6.73 0.02
N LEU A 327 26.55 7.44 -0.38
CA LEU A 327 27.42 6.98 -1.47
C LEU A 327 28.10 5.64 -1.13
N LYS A 328 28.69 5.51 0.06
CA LYS A 328 29.34 4.27 0.51
C LYS A 328 28.34 3.12 0.55
N ARG A 329 27.10 3.37 0.98
CA ARG A 329 26.00 2.39 0.98
C ARG A 329 25.60 1.95 -0.43
N TRP A 330 25.45 2.87 -1.38
CA TRP A 330 25.15 2.53 -2.77
C TRP A 330 26.24 1.67 -3.41
N LEU A 331 27.51 2.00 -3.15
CA LEU A 331 28.65 1.20 -3.62
C LEU A 331 28.68 -0.19 -2.98
N TYR A 332 28.33 -0.30 -1.69
CA TYR A 332 28.18 -1.59 -1.03
C TYR A 332 27.10 -2.44 -1.69
N ILE A 333 25.91 -1.89 -1.90
CA ILE A 333 24.78 -2.57 -2.58
C ILE A 333 25.20 -3.01 -3.99
N TYR A 334 25.82 -2.10 -4.75
CA TYR A 334 26.33 -2.39 -6.09
C TYR A 334 27.33 -3.55 -6.10
N ASN A 335 28.40 -3.47 -5.29
CA ASN A 335 29.45 -4.48 -5.27
C ASN A 335 28.94 -5.85 -4.81
N LYS A 336 28.06 -5.89 -3.80
CA LYS A 336 27.46 -7.12 -3.30
C LYS A 336 26.47 -7.75 -4.29
N SER A 337 25.70 -6.92 -5.00
CA SER A 337 24.82 -7.40 -6.08
C SER A 337 25.62 -7.94 -7.26
N LEU A 338 26.70 -7.25 -7.63
CA LEU A 338 27.56 -7.67 -8.73
C LEU A 338 28.25 -9.02 -8.42
N ALA A 339 28.67 -9.24 -7.17
CA ALA A 339 29.20 -10.53 -6.71
C ALA A 339 28.18 -11.68 -6.83
N GLN A 340 26.89 -11.38 -6.89
CA GLN A 340 25.81 -12.34 -7.13
C GLN A 340 25.41 -12.46 -8.61
N GLY A 341 26.15 -11.81 -9.52
CA GLY A 341 25.86 -11.79 -10.95
C GLY A 341 24.76 -10.81 -11.36
N VAL A 342 24.39 -9.88 -10.48
CA VAL A 342 23.33 -8.88 -10.71
C VAL A 342 23.92 -7.49 -10.87
N ARG A 343 23.67 -6.87 -12.01
CA ARG A 343 24.11 -5.50 -12.30
C ARG A 343 23.04 -4.49 -11.87
N VAL A 344 23.35 -3.74 -10.82
CA VAL A 344 22.59 -2.52 -10.48
C VAL A 344 22.99 -1.42 -11.48
N ILE A 345 22.04 -0.95 -12.28
CA ILE A 345 22.24 0.13 -13.25
C ILE A 345 22.37 1.48 -12.55
N GLY A 346 21.57 1.68 -11.51
CA GLY A 346 21.47 2.99 -10.85
C GLY A 346 20.55 3.01 -9.64
N PHE A 347 20.43 4.21 -9.07
CA PHE A 347 19.64 4.49 -7.88
C PHE A 347 18.62 5.62 -8.13
N SER A 348 17.44 5.49 -7.53
CA SER A 348 16.42 6.54 -7.44
C SER A 348 16.09 6.89 -6.00
N THR A 349 15.84 8.17 -5.76
CA THR A 349 15.47 8.70 -4.44
C THR A 349 14.46 9.84 -4.58
N ASP A 350 13.86 10.19 -3.45
CA ASP A 350 13.23 11.50 -3.29
C ASP A 350 14.31 12.60 -3.30
N GLY A 351 13.91 13.84 -3.64
CA GLY A 351 14.84 14.92 -3.89
C GLY A 351 15.39 15.61 -2.64
N ASP A 352 15.67 14.86 -1.58
CA ASP A 352 16.44 15.31 -0.42
C ASP A 352 17.84 15.78 -0.85
N SER A 353 18.34 16.83 -0.20
CA SER A 353 19.64 17.44 -0.51
C SER A 353 20.79 16.45 -0.39
N ARG A 354 20.74 15.52 0.57
CA ARG A 354 21.81 14.56 0.86
C ARG A 354 21.93 13.52 -0.24
N TYR A 355 20.81 12.98 -0.71
CA TYR A 355 20.78 12.07 -1.85
C TYR A 355 21.20 12.79 -3.14
N LEU A 356 20.68 13.99 -3.38
CA LEU A 356 21.02 14.78 -4.56
C LEU A 356 22.53 15.09 -4.63
N ARG A 357 23.14 15.44 -3.49
CA ARG A 357 24.59 15.64 -3.37
C ARG A 357 25.36 14.35 -3.63
N ALA A 358 24.92 13.22 -3.07
CA ALA A 358 25.53 11.91 -3.34
C ALA A 358 25.48 11.53 -4.83
N MET A 359 24.34 11.77 -5.51
CA MET A 359 24.20 11.54 -6.95
C MET A 359 25.18 12.38 -7.77
N ARG A 360 25.29 13.68 -7.46
CA ARG A 360 26.22 14.60 -8.15
C ARG A 360 27.67 14.20 -7.96
N LEU A 361 28.03 13.82 -6.74
CA LEU A 361 29.37 13.35 -6.38
C LEU A 361 29.73 12.05 -7.13
N CYS A 362 28.83 11.08 -7.17
CA CYS A 362 29.08 9.80 -7.84
C CYS A 362 29.14 9.93 -9.37
N SER A 363 28.25 10.73 -9.95
CA SER A 363 28.19 10.94 -11.42
C SER A 363 29.21 11.96 -11.93
N ARG A 364 29.95 12.61 -11.03
CA ARG A 364 30.83 13.76 -11.30
C ARG A 364 30.09 14.91 -11.99
N PHE A 365 28.83 15.09 -11.63
CA PHE A 365 27.95 16.12 -12.20
C PHE A 365 28.13 17.43 -11.44
N PHE A 366 29.10 18.24 -11.90
CA PHE A 366 29.51 19.51 -11.28
C PHE A 366 29.91 19.39 -9.80
N ALA A 367 30.41 18.22 -9.41
CA ALA A 367 30.96 17.92 -8.08
C ALA A 367 32.03 16.83 -8.22
N GLU A 368 33.07 16.85 -7.38
CA GLU A 368 34.15 15.86 -7.42
C GLU A 368 34.50 15.38 -6.00
N LEU A 369 34.89 14.10 -5.90
CA LEU A 369 35.44 13.45 -4.71
C LEU A 369 36.87 13.01 -5.05
N PRO A 370 37.87 13.89 -4.91
CA PRO A 370 39.24 13.59 -5.33
C PRO A 370 39.86 12.40 -4.57
N ASN A 371 39.43 12.18 -3.32
CA ASN A 371 39.99 11.15 -2.43
C ASN A 371 39.31 9.77 -2.56
N LEU A 372 38.26 9.63 -3.38
CA LEU A 372 37.58 8.36 -3.60
C LEU A 372 37.79 7.91 -5.05
N THR A 373 38.68 6.92 -5.25
CA THR A 373 38.89 6.32 -6.59
C THR A 373 37.74 5.38 -6.93
N LEU A 374 36.60 5.95 -7.31
CA LEU A 374 35.41 5.22 -7.75
C LEU A 374 35.69 4.42 -9.03
N PHE A 375 36.43 5.02 -9.98
CA PHE A 375 36.56 4.58 -11.38
C PHE A 375 37.86 3.80 -11.66
N LYS A 376 38.11 2.74 -10.89
CA LYS A 376 39.22 1.79 -11.15
C LYS A 376 38.72 0.40 -11.52
N ASN A 377 37.41 0.24 -11.76
CA ASN A 377 36.77 -1.06 -11.94
C ASN A 377 36.60 -1.38 -13.42
N HIS A 378 36.67 -2.65 -13.79
CA HIS A 378 36.49 -3.09 -15.19
C HIS A 378 35.03 -3.06 -15.68
N ASP A 379 34.06 -2.78 -14.80
CA ASP A 379 32.62 -2.89 -15.07
C ASP A 379 31.94 -1.50 -15.17
N GLU A 380 32.59 -0.55 -15.82
CA GLU A 380 32.08 0.81 -16.01
C GLU A 380 31.25 0.91 -17.29
N PHE A 381 30.11 1.60 -17.23
CA PHE A 381 29.44 2.03 -18.44
C PHE A 381 30.26 3.11 -19.13
N SER A 382 30.46 2.96 -20.44
CA SER A 382 31.17 3.94 -21.24
C SER A 382 30.36 4.29 -22.49
N ILE A 383 30.22 5.58 -22.78
CA ILE A 383 29.66 6.07 -24.03
C ILE A 383 30.66 7.02 -24.69
N ASN A 384 30.68 7.02 -26.02
CA ASN A 384 31.31 8.12 -26.77
C ASN A 384 30.31 9.27 -26.84
N ILE A 385 30.69 10.43 -26.28
CA ILE A 385 29.90 11.66 -26.34
C ILE A 385 30.44 12.50 -27.50
N PRO A 386 29.63 12.82 -28.52
CA PRO A 386 30.08 13.66 -29.62
C PRO A 386 30.64 15.00 -29.13
N ARG A 387 31.81 15.40 -29.64
CA ARG A 387 32.52 16.62 -29.18
C ARG A 387 31.67 17.89 -29.32
N GLN A 388 30.75 17.91 -30.28
CA GLN A 388 29.84 19.03 -30.51
C GLN A 388 28.70 19.12 -29.46
N TRP A 389 28.47 18.08 -28.65
CA TRP A 389 27.47 18.07 -27.58
C TRP A 389 27.94 18.80 -26.32
N SER A 390 28.33 20.06 -26.49
CA SER A 390 28.73 20.99 -25.42
C SER A 390 27.68 21.15 -24.31
N TRP A 391 26.42 20.83 -24.61
CA TRP A 391 25.26 20.93 -23.73
C TRP A 391 25.06 19.74 -22.80
N PHE A 392 25.79 18.64 -23.02
CA PHE A 392 25.76 17.43 -22.22
C PHE A 392 26.91 17.43 -21.20
N PHE A 393 26.57 17.33 -19.92
CA PHE A 393 27.52 17.56 -18.81
C PHE A 393 27.95 16.31 -18.04
N MET A 394 27.28 15.17 -18.24
CA MET A 394 27.67 13.91 -17.62
C MET A 394 28.94 13.36 -18.28
N LYS A 395 29.83 12.77 -17.49
CA LYS A 395 31.09 12.20 -17.99
C LYS A 395 30.84 10.93 -18.80
N GLU A 396 31.73 10.63 -19.75
CA GLU A 396 31.67 9.45 -20.63
C GLU A 396 31.68 8.11 -19.90
N GLN A 397 32.24 8.07 -18.68
CA GLN A 397 32.34 6.87 -17.86
C GLN A 397 31.48 7.03 -16.60
N GLN A 398 30.62 6.04 -16.35
CA GLN A 398 29.70 6.00 -15.22
C GLN A 398 29.65 4.58 -14.65
N ILE A 399 29.74 4.44 -13.33
CA ILE A 399 29.53 3.15 -12.66
C ILE A 399 28.04 2.95 -12.42
N LEU A 400 27.40 3.99 -11.89
CA LEU A 400 25.98 4.03 -11.54
C LEU A 400 25.33 5.24 -12.22
N LEU A 401 24.07 5.06 -12.59
CA LEU A 401 23.20 6.12 -13.09
C LEU A 401 22.21 6.55 -12.01
N PHE A 402 21.65 7.76 -12.13
CA PHE A 402 20.80 8.33 -11.10
C PHE A 402 19.55 8.97 -11.67
N MET A 403 18.40 8.68 -11.07
CA MET A 403 17.12 9.26 -11.43
C MET A 403 16.41 9.77 -10.17
N GLN A 404 16.17 11.07 -10.12
CA GLN A 404 15.31 11.70 -9.13
C GLN A 404 13.85 11.39 -9.42
N ASP A 405 13.04 11.17 -8.39
CA ASP A 405 11.63 10.84 -8.58
C ASP A 405 10.89 11.96 -9.35
N PRO A 406 10.37 11.66 -10.57
CA PRO A 406 9.71 12.67 -11.38
C PRO A 406 8.41 13.22 -10.80
N ILE A 407 7.69 12.45 -9.98
CA ILE A 407 6.49 12.91 -9.29
C ILE A 407 6.88 14.00 -8.29
N HIS A 408 7.96 13.79 -7.52
CA HIS A 408 8.48 14.81 -6.61
C HIS A 408 9.03 16.04 -7.35
N VAL A 409 9.66 15.86 -8.52
CA VAL A 409 10.05 17.02 -9.35
C VAL A 409 8.82 17.84 -9.75
N ALA A 410 7.74 17.19 -10.21
CA ALA A 410 6.51 17.86 -10.59
C ALA A 410 5.84 18.58 -9.39
N THR A 411 5.74 17.93 -8.23
CA THR A 411 5.15 18.56 -7.04
C THR A 411 6.01 19.71 -6.51
N LYS A 412 7.35 19.66 -6.63
CA LYS A 412 8.22 20.80 -6.29
C LYS A 412 7.98 22.02 -7.19
N PHE A 413 7.73 21.82 -8.49
CA PHE A 413 7.29 22.91 -9.38
C PHE A 413 5.94 23.48 -8.91
N ARG A 414 4.94 22.63 -8.65
CA ARG A 414 3.64 23.11 -8.13
C ARG A 414 3.80 23.88 -6.81
N ASN A 415 4.48 23.30 -5.83
CA ASN A 415 4.62 23.89 -4.50
C ASN A 415 5.38 25.22 -4.56
N ARG A 416 6.33 25.35 -5.49
CA ARG A 416 7.04 26.61 -5.71
C ARG A 416 6.14 27.71 -6.28
N LEU A 417 5.21 27.37 -7.17
CA LEU A 417 4.18 28.30 -7.66
C LEU A 417 3.23 28.76 -6.55
N LEU A 418 2.89 27.87 -5.62
CA LEU A 418 1.95 28.15 -4.52
C LEU A 418 2.60 28.84 -3.31
N SER A 419 3.93 28.85 -3.24
CA SER A 419 4.70 29.40 -2.12
C SER A 419 4.47 30.90 -1.96
N GLN A 420 4.24 31.34 -0.72
CA GLN A 420 4.11 32.76 -0.38
C GLN A 420 5.44 33.51 -0.39
N VAL A 421 6.56 32.79 -0.26
CA VAL A 421 7.92 33.36 -0.23
C VAL A 421 8.50 33.55 -1.63
N ALA A 422 8.04 32.73 -2.59
CA ALA A 422 8.52 32.80 -3.97
C ALA A 422 7.90 34.01 -4.69
N SER A 423 8.75 34.80 -5.35
CA SER A 423 8.32 35.88 -6.25
C SER A 423 8.96 35.64 -7.62
N MET A 424 8.45 34.61 -8.30
CA MET A 424 9.02 34.12 -9.54
C MET A 424 8.70 35.05 -10.71
N LYS A 425 9.71 35.30 -11.56
CA LYS A 425 9.58 36.20 -12.71
C LYS A 425 10.30 35.66 -13.94
N MET A 426 9.64 35.76 -15.09
CA MET A 426 10.23 35.49 -16.40
C MET A 426 10.14 36.75 -17.26
N GLY A 427 11.30 37.38 -17.52
CA GLY A 427 11.35 38.60 -18.33
C GLY A 427 10.56 39.73 -17.70
N LYS A 428 9.49 40.20 -18.36
CA LYS A 428 8.60 41.23 -17.80
C LYS A 428 7.38 40.68 -17.04
N TYR A 429 7.13 39.38 -17.11
CA TYR A 429 5.93 38.75 -16.57
C TYR A 429 6.17 38.07 -15.23
N LEU A 430 5.21 38.20 -14.32
CA LEU A 430 5.18 37.47 -13.06
C LEU A 430 4.62 36.06 -13.27
N ILE A 431 5.10 35.12 -12.47
CA ILE A 431 4.54 33.77 -12.35
C ILE A 431 3.80 33.75 -11.02
N ASP A 432 2.48 33.64 -11.07
CA ASP A 432 1.63 33.81 -9.90
C ASP A 432 0.51 32.76 -9.86
N LYS A 433 0.15 32.33 -8.64
CA LYS A 433 -1.00 31.48 -8.36
C LYS A 433 -2.32 32.24 -8.56
N GLU A 434 -2.32 33.56 -8.39
CA GLU A 434 -3.52 34.38 -8.57
C GLU A 434 -4.06 34.31 -10.00
N HIS A 435 -3.19 34.03 -10.98
CA HIS A 435 -3.62 33.75 -12.35
C HIS A 435 -4.48 32.47 -12.44
N ILE A 436 -4.23 31.46 -11.60
CA ILE A 436 -5.03 30.23 -11.55
C ILE A 436 -6.33 30.48 -10.76
N VAL A 437 -6.27 31.25 -9.67
CA VAL A 437 -7.45 31.67 -8.90
C VAL A 437 -8.43 32.40 -9.82
N TYR A 438 -7.93 33.36 -10.60
CA TYR A 438 -8.72 34.08 -11.59
C TYR A 438 -9.42 33.15 -12.57
N LEU A 439 -8.75 32.09 -13.05
CA LEU A 439 -9.39 31.12 -13.95
C LEU A 439 -10.52 30.35 -13.27
N ILE A 440 -10.32 29.94 -12.01
CA ILE A 440 -11.33 29.22 -11.23
C ILE A 440 -12.56 30.09 -10.97
N GLU A 441 -12.36 31.40 -10.79
CA GLU A 441 -13.45 32.34 -10.48
C GLU A 441 -14.15 32.91 -11.72
N SER A 442 -13.43 33.03 -12.83
CA SER A 442 -13.92 33.73 -14.04
C SER A 442 -14.42 32.81 -15.14
N TYR A 443 -14.07 31.53 -15.12
CA TYR A 443 -14.49 30.54 -16.12
C TYR A 443 -15.26 29.39 -15.47
N SER A 444 -16.04 28.67 -16.27
CA SER A 444 -16.81 27.54 -15.75
C SER A 444 -15.92 26.32 -15.48
N LYS A 445 -16.26 25.51 -14.47
CA LYS A 445 -15.54 24.26 -14.14
C LYS A 445 -15.41 23.31 -15.33
N ILE A 446 -16.36 23.33 -16.27
CA ILE A 446 -16.34 22.49 -17.48
C ILE A 446 -15.18 22.88 -18.40
N GLU A 447 -14.83 24.16 -18.48
CA GLU A 447 -13.76 24.66 -19.34
C GLU A 447 -12.39 24.28 -18.78
N HIS A 448 -12.15 24.51 -17.49
CA HIS A 448 -10.81 24.37 -16.89
C HIS A 448 -10.60 23.07 -16.09
N ASN A 449 -11.67 22.44 -15.59
CA ASN A 449 -11.66 21.24 -14.76
C ASN A 449 -10.77 21.33 -13.50
N LEU A 450 -10.70 22.51 -12.90
CA LEU A 450 -9.98 22.79 -11.65
C LEU A 450 -10.96 22.92 -10.49
N ILE A 451 -10.47 22.64 -9.29
CA ILE A 451 -11.17 22.89 -8.03
C ILE A 451 -10.29 23.72 -7.09
N LYS A 452 -10.87 24.41 -6.10
CA LYS A 452 -10.12 25.24 -5.14
C LYS A 452 -9.01 24.46 -4.42
N CYS A 453 -9.22 23.17 -4.16
CA CYS A 453 -8.21 22.31 -3.53
C CYS A 453 -6.95 22.13 -4.40
N ASP A 454 -7.00 22.39 -5.72
CA ASP A 454 -5.83 22.23 -6.59
C ASP A 454 -4.69 23.20 -6.31
N ILE A 455 -5.03 24.35 -5.75
CA ILE A 455 -4.10 25.41 -5.34
C ILE A 455 -3.86 25.41 -3.82
N ASN A 456 -4.36 24.41 -3.09
CA ASN A 456 -4.10 24.27 -1.65
C ASN A 456 -2.67 23.80 -1.40
N ILE A 457 -1.90 24.59 -0.64
CA ILE A 457 -0.51 24.30 -0.31
C ILE A 457 -0.35 23.28 0.84
N LYS A 458 -1.38 23.08 1.68
CA LYS A 458 -1.32 22.14 2.82
C LYS A 458 -0.98 20.73 2.34
N ASP A 459 -1.58 20.30 1.23
CA ASP A 459 -1.22 19.04 0.56
C ASP A 459 -0.07 19.27 -0.44
N ARG A 460 1.16 19.21 0.09
CA ARG A 460 2.41 19.36 -0.69
C ARG A 460 2.69 18.16 -1.60
N GLN A 461 2.00 17.03 -1.42
CA GLN A 461 2.21 15.79 -2.17
C GLN A 461 1.14 15.56 -3.26
N ASN A 462 0.25 16.53 -3.50
CA ASN A 462 -0.84 16.44 -4.48
C ASN A 462 -0.37 16.42 -5.95
N PHE A 463 0.07 15.26 -6.41
CA PHE A 463 0.40 15.06 -7.83
C PHE A 463 -0.81 15.19 -8.77
N PRO A 464 -2.02 14.71 -8.45
CA PRO A 464 -3.20 14.92 -9.30
C PRO A 464 -3.45 16.39 -9.65
N SER A 465 -3.26 17.30 -8.70
CA SER A 465 -3.35 18.75 -8.96
C SER A 465 -2.31 19.23 -9.95
N CYS A 466 -1.08 18.69 -9.92
CA CYS A 466 -0.06 19.01 -10.93
C CYS A 466 -0.55 18.73 -12.36
N ARG A 467 -1.27 17.61 -12.58
CA ARG A 467 -1.85 17.26 -13.90
C ARG A 467 -2.98 18.19 -14.29
N ARG A 468 -3.85 18.56 -13.34
CA ARG A 468 -5.01 19.45 -13.59
C ARG A 468 -4.58 20.87 -13.94
N ILE A 469 -3.71 21.49 -13.11
CA ILE A 469 -3.25 22.88 -13.33
C ILE A 469 -2.40 23.03 -14.59
N SER A 470 -1.73 21.96 -15.03
CA SER A 470 -0.91 21.96 -16.26
C SER A 470 -1.63 21.37 -17.47
N SER A 471 -2.95 21.17 -17.37
CA SER A 471 -3.76 20.59 -18.44
C SER A 471 -3.82 21.50 -19.68
N VAL A 472 -4.07 20.90 -20.85
CA VAL A 472 -4.17 21.64 -22.12
C VAL A 472 -5.27 22.70 -22.05
N ASN A 473 -6.40 22.40 -21.43
CA ASN A 473 -7.50 23.35 -21.26
C ASN A 473 -7.06 24.59 -20.47
N VAL A 474 -6.39 24.39 -19.33
CA VAL A 474 -5.88 25.51 -18.51
C VAL A 474 -4.83 26.31 -19.27
N LEU A 475 -3.90 25.64 -19.96
CA LEU A 475 -2.89 26.32 -20.78
C LEU A 475 -3.50 27.15 -21.91
N ASN A 476 -4.58 26.67 -22.53
CA ASN A 476 -5.29 27.42 -23.56
C ASN A 476 -5.92 28.71 -23.00
N LEU A 477 -6.51 28.64 -21.79
CA LEU A 477 -7.07 29.82 -21.12
C LEU A 477 -6.00 30.82 -20.66
N LEU A 478 -4.82 30.33 -20.25
CA LEU A 478 -3.67 31.18 -19.88
C LEU A 478 -2.92 31.78 -21.07
N ASN A 479 -3.23 31.39 -22.31
CA ASN A 479 -2.58 31.89 -23.51
C ASN A 479 -3.06 33.30 -23.90
N ASN A 480 -3.00 34.22 -22.94
CA ASN A 480 -3.33 35.64 -23.07
C ASN A 480 -2.08 36.48 -22.71
N GLU A 481 -1.99 37.72 -23.22
CA GLU A 481 -0.87 38.63 -22.95
C GLU A 481 -0.57 38.80 -21.45
N ASN A 482 -1.60 38.81 -20.60
CA ASN A 482 -1.43 39.07 -19.16
C ASN A 482 -0.78 37.90 -18.40
N PHE A 483 -0.92 36.66 -18.87
CA PHE A 483 -0.57 35.46 -18.09
C PHE A 483 0.61 34.66 -18.67
N LYS A 484 1.35 35.23 -19.63
CA LYS A 484 2.44 34.54 -20.34
C LYS A 484 3.50 33.91 -19.43
N GLY A 485 3.83 34.55 -18.30
CA GLY A 485 4.76 34.00 -17.32
C GLY A 485 4.28 32.66 -16.76
N THR A 486 3.07 32.64 -16.19
CA THR A 486 2.44 31.41 -15.66
C THR A 486 2.18 30.38 -16.77
N TYR A 487 1.77 30.80 -17.97
CA TYR A 487 1.62 29.89 -19.12
C TYR A 487 2.91 29.12 -19.43
N VAL A 488 4.05 29.82 -19.56
CA VAL A 488 5.33 29.18 -19.83
C VAL A 488 5.70 28.25 -18.68
N TYR A 489 5.56 28.71 -17.43
CA TYR A 489 5.86 27.91 -16.24
C TYR A 489 5.07 26.59 -16.20
N LEU A 490 3.76 26.65 -16.40
CA LEU A 490 2.90 25.46 -16.40
C LEU A 490 3.12 24.58 -17.64
N SER A 491 3.56 25.15 -18.76
CA SER A 491 3.99 24.38 -19.94
C SER A 491 5.25 23.55 -19.65
N LEU A 492 6.17 24.07 -18.82
CA LEU A 492 7.32 23.30 -18.34
C LEU A 492 6.87 22.17 -17.41
N LEU A 493 5.96 22.44 -16.48
CA LEU A 493 5.36 21.41 -15.61
C LEU A 493 4.68 20.30 -16.44
N ARG A 494 3.89 20.66 -17.46
CA ARG A 494 3.29 19.69 -18.39
C ARG A 494 4.36 18.87 -19.11
N SER A 495 5.44 19.50 -19.56
CA SER A 495 6.55 18.82 -20.23
C SER A 495 7.30 17.85 -19.31
N ILE A 496 7.43 18.13 -18.01
CA ILE A 496 7.96 17.19 -17.01
C ILE A 496 7.07 15.93 -16.93
N ILE A 497 5.75 16.13 -16.88
CA ILE A 497 4.77 15.04 -16.81
C ILE A 497 4.84 14.16 -18.07
N ILE A 498 4.86 14.76 -19.27
CA ILE A 498 4.99 14.02 -20.54
C ILE A 498 6.34 13.28 -20.58
N GLY A 499 7.41 14.00 -20.23
CA GLY A 499 8.78 13.50 -20.31
C GLY A 499 9.04 12.27 -19.46
N PHE A 500 8.59 12.29 -18.20
CA PHE A 500 9.02 11.31 -17.22
C PHE A 500 7.92 10.40 -16.67
N ILE A 501 6.64 10.81 -16.73
CA ILE A 501 5.56 10.15 -15.98
C ILE A 501 4.56 9.47 -16.92
N GLU A 502 4.17 10.15 -17.99
CA GLU A 502 3.16 9.65 -18.93
C GLU A 502 3.68 8.42 -19.67
N LYS A 503 3.02 7.26 -19.50
CA LYS A 503 3.51 5.96 -20.03
C LYS A 503 3.31 5.79 -21.53
N SER A 504 2.38 6.53 -22.13
CA SER A 504 2.06 6.49 -23.55
C SER A 504 3.06 7.21 -24.45
N SER A 505 3.92 8.08 -23.89
CA SER A 505 4.87 8.89 -24.66
C SER A 505 6.02 8.07 -25.23
N THR A 506 6.36 8.34 -26.49
CA THR A 506 7.50 7.77 -27.22
C THR A 506 8.83 8.27 -26.66
N ILE A 507 9.94 7.59 -26.97
CA ILE A 507 11.28 7.97 -26.47
C ILE A 507 11.69 9.35 -27.00
N GLU A 508 11.36 9.65 -28.25
CA GLU A 508 11.62 10.91 -28.93
C GLU A 508 10.86 12.07 -28.29
N GLU A 509 9.57 11.87 -28.00
CA GLU A 509 8.74 12.86 -27.30
C GLU A 509 9.28 13.13 -25.90
N ARG A 510 9.65 12.08 -25.17
CA ARG A 510 10.24 12.23 -23.84
C ARG A 510 11.51 13.06 -23.89
N LEU A 511 12.42 12.71 -24.79
CA LEU A 511 13.69 13.40 -24.96
C LEU A 511 13.45 14.88 -25.31
N TYR A 512 12.54 15.17 -26.24
CA TYR A 512 12.15 16.52 -26.61
C TYR A 512 11.65 17.34 -25.41
N HIS A 513 10.68 16.82 -24.65
CA HIS A 513 10.06 17.54 -23.55
C HIS A 513 11.03 17.78 -22.39
N ILE A 514 11.80 16.76 -22.01
CA ILE A 514 12.77 16.86 -20.91
C ILE A 514 13.84 17.91 -21.22
N TRP A 515 14.40 17.88 -22.43
CA TRP A 515 15.42 18.86 -22.81
C TRP A 515 14.86 20.27 -23.04
N THR A 516 13.59 20.39 -23.44
CA THR A 516 12.92 21.70 -23.50
C THR A 516 12.86 22.34 -22.11
N VAL A 517 12.56 21.54 -21.07
CA VAL A 517 12.57 22.00 -19.67
C VAL A 517 13.98 22.44 -19.26
N VAL A 518 14.99 21.61 -19.49
CA VAL A 518 16.39 21.92 -19.15
C VAL A 518 16.85 23.21 -19.81
N PHE A 519 16.68 23.35 -21.13
CA PHE A 519 17.13 24.55 -21.84
C PHE A 519 16.38 25.80 -21.44
N THR A 520 15.06 25.70 -21.20
CA THR A 520 14.28 26.85 -20.73
C THR A 520 14.75 27.28 -19.34
N CYS A 521 15.00 26.33 -18.43
CA CYS A 521 15.52 26.62 -17.10
C CYS A 521 16.93 27.23 -17.15
N ARG A 522 17.83 26.73 -18.01
CA ARG A 522 19.18 27.29 -18.23
C ARG A 522 19.11 28.74 -18.72
N LEU A 523 18.28 29.01 -19.73
CA LEU A 523 18.10 30.37 -20.27
C LEU A 523 17.47 31.30 -19.23
N TRP A 524 16.47 30.82 -18.49
CA TRP A 524 15.81 31.57 -17.42
C TRP A 524 16.78 31.92 -16.29
N TRP A 525 17.56 30.94 -15.80
CA TRP A 525 18.58 31.17 -14.79
C TRP A 525 19.67 32.15 -15.26
N SER A 526 20.12 32.00 -16.50
CA SER A 526 21.09 32.92 -17.12
C SER A 526 20.55 34.34 -17.22
N TRP A 527 19.27 34.49 -17.55
CA TRP A 527 18.60 35.79 -17.59
C TRP A 527 18.54 36.42 -16.20
N ILE A 528 18.11 35.67 -15.16
CA ILE A 528 18.09 36.15 -13.77
C ILE A 528 19.49 36.60 -13.34
N HIS A 529 20.52 35.81 -13.66
CA HIS A 529 21.91 36.12 -13.32
C HIS A 529 22.35 37.48 -13.87
N TYR A 530 22.07 37.79 -15.13
CA TYR A 530 22.43 39.08 -15.72
C TYR A 530 21.49 40.22 -15.35
N TRP A 531 20.21 39.94 -15.20
CA TRP A 531 19.21 40.93 -14.79
C TRP A 531 19.52 41.48 -13.40
N THR A 532 19.85 40.60 -12.46
CA THR A 532 20.29 40.98 -11.11
C THR A 532 21.57 41.82 -11.16
N ILE A 533 22.61 41.40 -11.88
CA ILE A 533 23.85 42.20 -12.01
C ILE A 533 23.58 43.60 -12.61
N LYS A 534 22.66 43.71 -13.58
CA LYS A 534 22.31 45.00 -14.18
C LYS A 534 21.63 45.95 -13.19
N ASN A 535 20.78 45.41 -12.31
CA ASN A 535 19.99 46.19 -11.37
C ASN A 535 20.68 46.40 -10.01
N SER A 536 21.63 45.55 -9.62
CA SER A 536 22.40 45.65 -8.38
C SER A 536 23.60 46.61 -8.44
N ARG A 537 23.69 47.47 -9.47
CA ARG A 537 24.80 48.43 -9.62
C ARG A 537 24.85 49.52 -8.53
N ASN A 538 23.86 49.58 -7.63
CA ASN A 538 23.76 50.58 -6.57
C ASN A 538 23.75 50.01 -5.13
N ASP A 539 23.80 48.69 -4.92
CA ASP A 539 23.73 48.07 -3.57
C ASP A 539 24.87 47.05 -3.37
N ASP A 540 25.77 47.35 -2.43
CA ASP A 540 26.87 46.47 -1.99
C ASP A 540 26.38 45.24 -1.18
N ASN A 541 25.07 45.07 -0.99
CA ASN A 541 24.51 44.00 -0.17
C ASN A 541 24.39 42.67 -0.94
N SER A 542 25.47 41.88 -0.93
CA SER A 542 25.53 40.55 -1.55
C SER A 542 24.44 39.57 -1.06
N ALA A 543 23.90 39.76 0.14
CA ALA A 543 22.84 38.94 0.72
C ALA A 543 21.47 39.17 0.06
N LEU A 544 21.08 40.43 -0.15
CA LEU A 544 19.81 40.79 -0.80
C LEU A 544 19.78 40.33 -2.26
N VAL A 545 20.91 40.43 -2.96
CA VAL A 545 21.05 39.91 -4.34
C VAL A 545 20.95 38.39 -4.37
N LYS A 546 21.47 37.68 -3.37
CA LYS A 546 21.29 36.22 -3.24
C LYS A 546 19.84 35.85 -2.97
N GLN A 547 19.16 36.57 -2.07
CA GLN A 547 17.75 36.36 -1.74
C GLN A 547 16.82 36.63 -2.92
N LEU A 548 17.08 37.69 -3.69
CA LEU A 548 16.33 37.98 -4.92
C LEU A 548 16.54 36.88 -5.98
N LYS A 549 17.76 36.35 -6.11
CA LYS A 549 18.04 35.23 -7.01
C LYS A 549 17.33 33.95 -6.57
N SER A 550 17.34 33.63 -5.26
CA SER A 550 16.70 32.44 -4.73
C SER A 550 15.19 32.52 -4.88
N ASN A 551 14.57 33.70 -4.71
CA ASN A 551 13.11 33.86 -4.73
C ASN A 551 12.52 34.00 -6.14
N SER A 552 13.31 34.40 -7.14
CA SER A 552 12.83 34.61 -8.51
C SER A 552 12.92 33.41 -9.45
N PHE A 553 13.48 32.29 -9.00
CA PHE A 553 13.64 31.05 -9.78
C PHE A 553 12.97 29.85 -9.07
N ILE A 554 12.92 28.71 -9.78
CA ILE A 554 12.68 27.42 -9.11
C ILE A 554 13.82 27.13 -8.11
N THR A 555 13.55 26.29 -7.11
CA THR A 555 14.57 25.96 -6.12
C THR A 555 15.75 25.24 -6.79
N LYS A 556 16.96 25.48 -6.28
CA LYS A 556 18.19 24.90 -6.83
C LYS A 556 18.14 23.35 -6.86
N PRO A 557 17.62 22.64 -5.84
CA PRO A 557 17.43 21.19 -5.92
C PRO A 557 16.52 20.77 -7.08
N THR A 558 15.40 21.46 -7.31
CA THR A 558 14.46 21.14 -8.41
C THR A 558 15.10 21.30 -9.78
N PHE A 559 15.90 22.34 -9.95
CA PHE A 559 16.70 22.55 -11.15
C PHE A 559 17.70 21.40 -11.37
N TRP A 560 18.41 20.99 -10.32
CA TRP A 560 19.34 19.86 -10.39
C TRP A 560 18.68 18.52 -10.70
N CYS A 561 17.53 18.23 -10.09
CA CYS A 561 16.79 17.01 -10.39
C CYS A 561 16.42 16.95 -11.89
N SER A 562 15.98 18.09 -12.45
CA SER A 562 15.64 18.19 -13.88
C SER A 562 16.86 17.94 -14.78
N GLU A 563 18.00 18.54 -14.44
CA GLU A 563 19.28 18.35 -15.15
C GLU A 563 19.77 16.90 -15.09
N ILE A 564 19.82 16.30 -13.90
CA ILE A 564 20.31 14.92 -13.70
C ILE A 564 19.42 13.94 -14.46
N ASN A 565 18.09 14.04 -14.33
CA ASN A 565 17.17 13.14 -15.01
C ASN A 565 17.31 13.21 -16.54
N ALA A 566 17.47 14.42 -17.09
CA ALA A 566 17.67 14.60 -18.53
C ALA A 566 18.96 13.95 -19.05
N HIS A 567 20.06 14.15 -18.34
CA HIS A 567 21.35 13.58 -18.72
C HIS A 567 21.35 12.06 -18.57
N THR A 568 20.82 11.55 -17.45
CA THR A 568 20.70 10.11 -17.21
C THR A 568 19.83 9.43 -18.27
N PHE A 569 18.68 10.01 -18.61
CA PHE A 569 17.79 9.44 -19.62
C PHE A 569 18.48 9.32 -20.98
N LEU A 570 19.15 10.39 -21.44
CA LEU A 570 19.92 10.34 -22.68
C LEU A 570 21.09 9.35 -22.60
N TYR A 571 21.78 9.28 -21.45
CA TYR A 571 22.85 8.30 -21.24
C TYR A 571 22.35 6.86 -21.40
N ILE A 572 21.19 6.54 -20.83
CA ILE A 572 20.53 5.22 -20.97
C ILE A 572 20.22 4.94 -22.44
N ILE A 573 19.63 5.89 -23.16
CA ILE A 573 19.33 5.76 -24.61
C ILE A 573 20.62 5.40 -25.37
N LEU A 574 21.72 6.10 -25.12
CA LEU A 574 23.00 5.83 -25.79
C LEU A 574 23.56 4.45 -25.43
N LEU A 575 23.41 3.99 -24.19
CA LEU A 575 23.81 2.64 -23.80
C LEU A 575 23.00 1.57 -24.54
N VAL A 576 21.69 1.77 -24.71
CA VAL A 576 20.83 0.84 -25.44
C VAL A 576 21.15 0.83 -26.94
N ILE A 577 21.31 2.01 -27.56
CA ILE A 577 21.73 2.12 -28.97
C ILE A 577 23.07 1.41 -29.21
N LYS A 578 23.98 1.47 -28.24
CA LYS A 578 25.30 0.82 -28.29
C LYS A 578 25.29 -0.63 -27.82
N ASN A 579 24.11 -1.23 -27.61
CA ASN A 579 23.91 -2.60 -27.11
C ASN A 579 24.64 -2.92 -25.78
N LYS A 580 24.88 -1.91 -24.94
CA LYS A 580 25.46 -2.06 -23.59
C LYS A 580 24.40 -2.31 -22.52
N LEU A 581 23.15 -1.93 -22.79
CA LEU A 581 21.99 -2.27 -21.98
C LEU A 581 20.89 -2.86 -22.88
N PRO A 582 20.06 -3.78 -22.35
CA PRO A 582 18.91 -4.29 -23.10
C PRO A 582 17.86 -3.19 -23.30
N VAL A 583 17.00 -3.38 -24.30
CA VAL A 583 15.97 -2.39 -24.65
C VAL A 583 14.97 -2.14 -23.52
N ASP A 584 14.75 -3.13 -22.65
CA ASP A 584 13.95 -3.00 -21.44
C ASP A 584 14.43 -1.88 -20.49
N ALA A 585 15.72 -1.47 -20.57
CA ALA A 585 16.25 -0.37 -19.77
C ALA A 585 15.64 1.00 -20.12
N LEU A 586 14.96 1.12 -21.26
CA LEU A 586 14.23 2.34 -21.65
C LEU A 586 12.91 2.52 -20.91
N ASN A 587 12.47 1.53 -20.12
CA ASN A 587 11.31 1.65 -19.24
C ASN A 587 11.64 2.55 -18.04
N THR A 588 12.13 3.76 -18.28
CA THR A 588 12.64 4.66 -17.23
C THR A 588 11.54 5.22 -16.32
N TYR A 589 10.26 5.00 -16.65
CA TYR A 589 9.16 5.17 -15.71
C TYR A 589 9.19 4.18 -14.54
N LEU A 590 10.04 3.14 -14.60
CA LEU A 590 10.36 2.24 -13.48
C LEU A 590 11.51 2.78 -12.62
N PHE A 591 12.24 3.82 -13.08
CA PHE A 591 13.43 4.36 -12.41
C PHE A 591 13.06 5.56 -11.53
N ASN A 592 12.24 5.31 -10.50
CA ASN A 592 11.79 6.31 -9.52
C ASN A 592 11.67 5.67 -8.12
N SER A 593 11.35 6.45 -7.09
CA SER A 593 11.17 5.93 -5.71
C SER A 593 9.72 5.56 -5.39
N GLN A 594 8.80 5.61 -6.35
CA GLN A 594 7.39 5.25 -6.14
C GLN A 594 7.18 3.80 -5.70
N THR A 595 8.14 2.91 -5.93
CA THR A 595 8.10 1.54 -5.38
C THR A 595 8.21 1.53 -3.86
N CYS A 596 9.01 2.44 -3.28
CA CYS A 596 9.08 2.66 -1.84
C CYS A 596 7.77 3.24 -1.31
N GLU A 597 7.27 4.33 -1.90
CA GLU A 597 6.01 4.97 -1.48
C GLU A 597 4.82 4.01 -1.56
N ASN A 598 4.73 3.22 -2.64
CA ASN A 598 3.71 2.18 -2.75
C ASN A 598 3.82 1.13 -1.64
N THR A 599 5.04 0.75 -1.26
CA THR A 599 5.27 -0.20 -0.16
C THR A 599 4.85 0.41 1.18
N PHE A 600 5.17 1.68 1.43
CA PHE A 600 4.71 2.40 2.62
C PHE A 600 3.19 2.48 2.68
N ARG A 601 2.54 2.87 1.58
CA ARG A 601 1.07 2.93 1.48
C ARG A 601 0.40 1.57 1.72
N ILE A 602 0.93 0.50 1.12
CA ILE A 602 0.42 -0.87 1.35
C ILE A 602 0.64 -1.27 2.82
N ALA A 603 1.81 -0.98 3.39
CA ALA A 603 2.07 -1.26 4.79
C ALA A 603 1.11 -0.50 5.72
N ARG A 604 0.80 0.77 5.45
CA ARG A 604 -0.22 1.54 6.21
C ARG A 604 -1.61 0.91 6.08
N ALA A 605 -1.98 0.44 4.89
CA ALA A 605 -3.27 -0.20 4.62
C ALA A 605 -3.41 -1.61 5.21
N LEU A 606 -2.30 -2.32 5.48
CA LEU A 606 -2.30 -3.63 6.15
C LEU A 606 -2.48 -3.52 7.68
N SER A 607 -3.43 -2.69 8.13
CA SER A 607 -3.81 -2.56 9.53
C SER A 607 -4.75 -3.70 9.96
N GLY A 608 -4.86 -3.93 11.28
CA GLY A 608 -5.74 -4.99 11.81
C GLY A 608 -7.22 -4.67 11.61
N PRO A 609 -8.13 -5.68 11.60
CA PRO A 609 -9.56 -5.52 11.30
C PRO A 609 -10.35 -4.60 12.27
N TYR A 610 -9.71 -4.09 13.34
CA TYR A 610 -10.27 -3.12 14.29
C TYR A 610 -9.30 -1.98 14.60
N SER A 611 -8.35 -1.73 13.70
CA SER A 611 -7.31 -0.72 13.89
C SER A 611 -7.28 0.21 12.69
N SER A 612 -7.69 1.46 12.89
CA SER A 612 -7.45 2.57 11.97
C SER A 612 -6.01 3.09 12.04
N ILE A 613 -5.16 2.54 12.92
CA ILE A 613 -3.76 2.95 13.08
C ILE A 613 -2.98 2.69 11.78
N THR A 614 -2.84 3.74 10.99
CA THR A 614 -2.03 3.79 9.76
C THR A 614 -0.53 3.78 10.09
N ASN A 615 -0.16 4.38 11.22
CA ASN A 615 1.22 4.47 11.69
C ASN A 615 1.77 3.12 12.19
N PHE A 616 3.08 2.97 12.17
CA PHE A 616 3.76 1.75 12.58
C PHE A 616 5.09 2.03 13.27
N THR A 617 5.45 1.14 14.19
CA THR A 617 6.82 1.02 14.69
C THR A 617 7.71 0.33 13.65
N VAL A 618 9.03 0.40 13.81
CA VAL A 618 9.99 -0.31 12.94
C VAL A 618 9.69 -1.81 12.86
N LYS A 619 9.44 -2.46 14.00
CA LYS A 619 9.11 -3.89 14.05
C LYS A 619 7.79 -4.21 13.35
N SER A 620 6.75 -3.39 13.57
CA SER A 620 5.46 -3.56 12.91
C SER A 620 5.59 -3.44 11.39
N PHE A 621 6.37 -2.48 10.91
CA PHE A 621 6.64 -2.30 9.48
C PHE A 621 7.34 -3.52 8.86
N ILE A 622 8.38 -4.03 9.50
CA ILE A 622 9.12 -5.23 9.05
C ILE A 622 8.15 -6.42 8.90
N ASN A 623 7.30 -6.67 9.91
CA ASN A 623 6.30 -7.74 9.85
C ASN A 623 5.28 -7.56 8.72
N ARG A 624 4.89 -6.31 8.41
CA ARG A 624 4.02 -6.00 7.27
C ARG A 624 4.75 -6.22 5.94
N CYS A 625 6.04 -5.88 5.85
CA CYS A 625 6.87 -6.12 4.68
C CYS A 625 7.05 -7.61 4.34
N GLU A 626 7.09 -8.49 5.35
CA GLU A 626 7.09 -9.94 5.13
C GLU A 626 5.80 -10.39 4.41
N LYS A 627 4.63 -9.90 4.87
CA LYS A 627 3.34 -10.16 4.23
C LYS A 627 3.29 -9.61 2.79
N ILE A 628 3.82 -8.41 2.58
CA ILE A 628 3.93 -7.80 1.23
C ILE A 628 4.82 -8.65 0.32
N SER A 629 5.94 -9.17 0.84
CA SER A 629 6.85 -10.05 0.10
C SER A 629 6.15 -11.35 -0.34
N ILE A 630 5.31 -11.94 0.53
CA ILE A 630 4.48 -13.12 0.19
C ILE A 630 3.50 -12.78 -0.94
N ILE A 631 2.78 -11.66 -0.84
CA ILE A 631 1.84 -11.23 -1.89
C ILE A 631 2.56 -11.07 -3.23
N ASN A 632 3.73 -10.42 -3.23
CA ASN A 632 4.51 -10.20 -4.46
C ASN A 632 5.06 -11.51 -5.03
N SER A 633 5.49 -12.45 -4.19
CA SER A 633 5.89 -13.79 -4.61
C SER A 633 4.74 -14.52 -5.30
N ILE A 634 3.55 -14.56 -4.68
CA ILE A 634 2.37 -15.22 -5.27
C ILE A 634 1.96 -14.55 -6.59
N LYS A 635 1.99 -13.21 -6.67
CA LYS A 635 1.72 -12.47 -7.91
C LYS A 635 2.67 -12.89 -9.04
N THR A 636 3.96 -13.01 -8.75
CA THR A 636 4.98 -13.39 -9.74
C THR A 636 4.79 -14.84 -10.22
N HIS A 637 4.54 -15.78 -9.31
CA HIS A 637 4.36 -17.20 -9.63
C HIS A 637 3.03 -17.47 -10.36
N SER A 638 1.98 -16.71 -10.07
CA SER A 638 0.67 -16.83 -10.74
C SER A 638 0.69 -16.44 -12.23
N GLY A 639 1.75 -15.78 -12.71
CA GLY A 639 1.97 -15.51 -14.13
C GLY A 639 2.71 -16.63 -14.90
N HIS A 640 3.35 -17.56 -14.19
CA HIS A 640 4.24 -18.57 -14.78
C HIS A 640 3.85 -20.03 -14.47
N ILE A 641 3.00 -20.29 -13.47
CA ILE A 641 2.63 -21.64 -13.04
C ILE A 641 1.15 -21.93 -13.36
N GLY A 642 0.90 -22.52 -14.53
CA GLY A 642 -0.35 -23.24 -14.84
C GLY A 642 -1.59 -22.40 -15.18
N HIS A 643 -2.70 -23.10 -15.46
CA HIS A 643 -3.97 -22.54 -15.95
C HIS A 643 -4.73 -21.63 -14.95
N TYR A 644 -4.20 -21.37 -13.74
CA TYR A 644 -4.92 -20.72 -12.64
C TYR A 644 -4.24 -19.41 -12.22
N GLN A 645 -4.87 -18.27 -12.56
CA GLN A 645 -4.36 -16.94 -12.23
C GLN A 645 -5.25 -16.26 -11.17
N PHE A 646 -4.64 -15.76 -10.10
CA PHE A 646 -5.35 -14.93 -9.12
C PHE A 646 -5.62 -13.54 -9.69
N LYS A 647 -6.87 -13.09 -9.63
CA LYS A 647 -7.25 -11.72 -9.96
C LYS A 647 -7.17 -10.89 -8.68
N PHE A 648 -6.39 -9.81 -8.73
CA PHE A 648 -6.33 -8.82 -7.65
C PHE A 648 -7.19 -7.62 -8.04
N PRO A 649 -7.95 -7.03 -7.09
CA PRO A 649 -8.74 -5.84 -7.38
C PRO A 649 -7.82 -4.72 -7.86
N GLN A 650 -8.16 -4.13 -9.01
CA GLN A 650 -7.55 -2.90 -9.48
C GLN A 650 -8.42 -1.75 -8.98
N HIS A 651 -7.80 -0.66 -8.51
CA HIS A 651 -8.55 0.52 -8.09
C HIS A 651 -9.26 1.12 -9.32
N HIS A 652 -10.55 1.43 -9.23
CA HIS A 652 -11.39 1.95 -10.34
C HIS A 652 -10.81 3.18 -11.08
N LYS A 653 -9.91 3.92 -10.42
CA LYS A 653 -9.14 5.04 -11.02
C LYS A 653 -8.09 4.59 -12.06
N HIS A 654 -7.72 3.31 -12.06
CA HIS A 654 -6.79 2.70 -13.02
C HIS A 654 -7.52 1.96 -14.17
N ASP A 655 -8.83 1.70 -14.06
CA ASP A 655 -9.62 1.02 -15.11
C ASP A 655 -9.73 1.84 -16.41
N LYS A 656 -9.61 3.17 -16.33
CA LYS A 656 -9.63 4.05 -17.51
C LYS A 656 -8.29 4.09 -18.26
N GLU A 657 -7.20 3.57 -17.69
CA GLU A 657 -5.93 3.37 -18.41
C GLU A 657 -5.94 1.99 -19.07
N VAL A 658 -6.88 1.78 -20.00
CA VAL A 658 -6.86 0.60 -20.88
C VAL A 658 -5.46 0.48 -21.45
N HIS A 659 -4.81 -0.64 -21.12
CA HIS A 659 -3.42 -0.99 -21.41
C HIS A 659 -3.12 -1.09 -22.92
N VAL A 660 -3.20 0.02 -23.64
CA VAL A 660 -2.32 0.23 -24.78
C VAL A 660 -1.02 0.75 -24.20
N TYR A 661 -0.25 -0.17 -23.62
CA TYR A 661 1.17 0.10 -23.50
C TYR A 661 1.63 0.52 -24.90
N SER A 662 2.26 1.70 -25.02
CA SER A 662 3.23 1.92 -26.09
C SER A 662 4.46 0.99 -25.89
N VAL A 663 4.25 -0.22 -25.38
CA VAL A 663 5.07 -1.37 -25.66
C VAL A 663 4.53 -1.91 -26.97
N ASN A 664 4.76 -1.15 -28.06
CA ASN A 664 5.31 -1.86 -29.21
C ASN A 664 6.44 -2.68 -28.60
N PRO A 665 6.46 -4.02 -28.68
CA PRO A 665 7.54 -4.79 -28.11
C PRO A 665 8.81 -4.14 -28.67
N LEU A 666 9.56 -3.45 -27.80
CA LEU A 666 10.67 -2.59 -28.17
C LEU A 666 11.78 -3.54 -28.63
N LYS A 667 11.59 -4.15 -29.80
CA LYS A 667 12.48 -5.16 -30.33
C LYS A 667 13.73 -4.47 -30.86
N GLN A 668 13.61 -3.23 -31.33
CA GLN A 668 14.71 -2.37 -31.76
C GLN A 668 14.35 -0.88 -31.59
N ILE A 669 15.28 -0.08 -31.05
CA ILE A 669 15.27 1.38 -31.21
C ILE A 669 15.88 1.68 -32.59
N ASN A 670 15.21 2.49 -33.41
CA ASN A 670 15.78 3.04 -34.65
C ASN A 670 16.08 4.55 -34.50
N LEU A 671 16.86 4.89 -33.47
CA LEU A 671 17.27 6.26 -33.14
C LEU A 671 18.77 6.35 -33.32
N THR A 672 19.23 7.28 -34.16
CA THR A 672 20.66 7.55 -34.35
C THR A 672 21.13 8.74 -33.51
N GLU A 673 22.44 8.90 -33.35
CA GLU A 673 23.01 10.11 -32.72
C GLU A 673 22.60 11.39 -33.47
N PHE A 674 22.38 11.31 -34.79
CA PHE A 674 21.86 12.42 -35.61
C PHE A 674 20.40 12.75 -35.29
N ASP A 675 19.54 11.75 -35.11
CA ASP A 675 18.14 11.95 -34.73
C ASP A 675 18.03 12.58 -33.34
N ILE A 676 18.86 12.10 -32.39
CA ILE A 676 19.00 12.71 -31.07
C ILE A 676 19.37 14.18 -31.21
N GLU A 677 20.41 14.51 -31.99
CA GLU A 677 20.85 15.90 -32.16
C GLU A 677 19.74 16.78 -32.73
N LYS A 678 18.98 16.30 -33.71
CA LYS A 678 17.82 17.01 -34.28
C LYS A 678 16.72 17.26 -33.24
N ILE A 679 16.42 16.26 -32.40
CA ILE A 679 15.44 16.39 -31.31
C ILE A 679 15.90 17.44 -30.29
N ILE A 680 17.18 17.41 -29.90
CA ILE A 680 17.77 18.34 -28.95
C ILE A 680 17.78 19.76 -29.50
N GLN A 681 18.13 19.94 -30.78
CA GLN A 681 18.05 21.24 -31.45
C GLN A 681 16.60 21.76 -31.47
N LYS A 682 15.63 20.90 -31.81
CA LYS A 682 14.20 21.26 -31.75
C LYS A 682 13.77 21.69 -30.34
N ALA A 683 14.21 20.98 -29.30
CA ALA A 683 13.94 21.33 -27.91
C ALA A 683 14.56 22.69 -27.53
N PHE A 684 15.77 22.99 -28.02
CA PHE A 684 16.41 24.28 -27.82
C PHE A 684 15.70 25.43 -28.55
N GLU A 685 15.20 25.21 -29.76
CA GLU A 685 14.35 26.19 -30.46
C GLU A 685 13.06 26.48 -29.69
N SER A 686 12.39 25.45 -29.17
CA SER A 686 11.21 25.63 -28.32
C SER A 686 11.52 26.41 -27.04
N ALA A 687 12.65 26.14 -26.40
CA ALA A 687 13.11 26.92 -25.26
C ALA A 687 13.36 28.41 -25.62
N LYS A 688 13.97 28.68 -26.78
CA LYS A 688 14.14 30.06 -27.29
C LYS A 688 12.80 30.75 -27.54
N ASN A 689 11.82 30.03 -28.06
CA ASN A 689 10.47 30.56 -28.26
C ASN A 689 9.83 30.93 -26.91
N TYR A 690 9.89 30.04 -25.91
CA TYR A 690 9.37 30.33 -24.58
C TYR A 690 10.01 31.56 -23.95
N VAL A 691 11.34 31.69 -23.98
CA VAL A 691 12.00 32.85 -23.38
C VAL A 691 11.77 34.15 -24.19
N THR A 692 11.48 34.04 -25.48
CA THR A 692 11.08 35.17 -26.32
C THR A 692 9.66 35.63 -26.01
N MET A 693 8.71 34.69 -25.81
CA MET A 693 7.32 35.01 -25.44
C MET A 693 7.23 35.89 -24.19
N VAL A 694 8.15 35.70 -23.25
CA VAL A 694 8.20 36.43 -21.97
C VAL A 694 9.16 37.62 -21.97
N ASN A 695 9.75 37.99 -23.12
CA ASN A 695 10.68 39.11 -23.31
C ASN A 695 12.03 38.99 -22.57
N MET A 696 12.58 37.78 -22.45
CA MET A 696 13.96 37.59 -21.96
C MET A 696 15.01 37.68 -23.08
N ASN A 697 14.57 37.62 -24.34
CA ASN A 697 15.41 37.50 -25.54
C ASN A 697 16.42 38.64 -25.73
N GLU A 698 16.07 39.90 -25.49
CA GLU A 698 16.98 41.03 -25.73
C GLU A 698 18.26 40.92 -24.88
N LEU A 699 18.10 40.72 -23.57
CA LEU A 699 19.24 40.60 -22.65
C LEU A 699 20.10 39.37 -22.96
N LEU A 700 19.45 38.24 -23.27
CA LEU A 700 20.15 37.00 -23.58
C LEU A 700 20.89 37.06 -24.92
N LYS A 701 20.31 37.69 -25.95
CA LYS A 701 20.98 37.93 -27.25
C LYS A 701 22.18 38.87 -27.09
N ASN A 702 22.05 39.94 -26.32
CA ASN A 702 23.16 40.86 -26.01
C ASN A 702 24.34 40.19 -25.29
N LYS A 703 24.09 39.06 -24.62
CA LYS A 703 25.11 38.23 -23.96
C LYS A 703 25.52 37.00 -24.76
N ASN A 704 25.08 36.89 -26.02
CA ASN A 704 25.35 35.77 -26.92
C ASN A 704 24.94 34.40 -26.34
N LEU A 705 23.85 34.33 -25.57
CA LEU A 705 23.37 33.09 -24.96
C LEU A 705 22.29 32.36 -25.78
N PHE A 706 21.99 32.84 -26.98
CA PHE A 706 20.98 32.25 -27.88
C PHE A 706 21.53 31.11 -28.75
N SER A 707 22.79 30.77 -28.56
CA SER A 707 23.46 29.63 -29.17
C SER A 707 23.84 28.62 -28.08
N LEU A 708 23.70 27.35 -28.44
CA LEU A 708 23.82 26.24 -27.51
C LEU A 708 25.23 26.10 -26.90
N PRO A 709 26.34 26.27 -27.64
CA PRO A 709 27.69 26.23 -27.08
C PRO A 709 27.95 27.32 -26.03
N GLU A 710 27.52 28.55 -26.30
CA GLU A 710 27.74 29.72 -25.45
C GLU A 710 26.90 29.64 -24.17
N LEU A 711 25.63 29.22 -24.28
CA LEU A 711 24.81 28.91 -23.12
C LEU A 711 25.47 27.83 -22.26
N SER A 712 25.93 26.75 -22.88
CA SER A 712 26.53 25.63 -22.15
C SER A 712 27.83 26.03 -21.45
N GLN A 713 28.66 26.85 -22.10
CA GLN A 713 29.87 27.41 -21.50
C GLN A 713 29.55 28.35 -20.33
N PHE A 714 28.52 29.18 -20.46
CA PHE A 714 28.04 30.05 -19.38
C PHE A 714 27.59 29.21 -18.18
N ILE A 715 26.75 28.20 -18.42
CA ILE A 715 26.25 27.30 -17.37
C ILE A 715 27.42 26.63 -16.68
N LYS A 716 28.31 25.96 -17.44
CA LYS A 716 29.48 25.28 -16.90
C LYS A 716 30.35 26.20 -16.05
N THR A 717 30.58 27.44 -16.48
CA THR A 717 31.41 28.40 -15.75
C THR A 717 30.76 28.87 -14.44
N ASN A 718 29.49 29.25 -14.46
CA ASN A 718 28.83 29.86 -13.31
C ASN A 718 28.37 28.83 -12.28
N ILE A 719 27.97 27.64 -12.75
CA ILE A 719 27.66 26.51 -11.90
C ILE A 719 28.93 25.99 -11.22
N SER A 720 30.00 25.74 -11.97
CA SER A 720 31.23 25.18 -11.40
C SER A 720 31.85 26.14 -10.37
N LYS A 721 31.76 27.46 -10.59
CA LYS A 721 32.17 28.46 -9.59
C LYS A 721 31.37 28.36 -8.30
N SER A 722 30.08 28.08 -8.40
CA SER A 722 29.18 27.92 -7.25
C SER A 722 29.37 26.60 -6.50
N SER A 723 30.04 25.61 -7.09
CA SER A 723 30.35 24.31 -6.48
C SER A 723 31.85 24.08 -6.18
N SER A 724 32.69 25.10 -6.40
CA SER A 724 34.17 25.02 -6.35
C SER A 724 34.82 25.19 -4.98
N LYS A 725 34.07 25.15 -3.87
CA LYS A 725 34.70 24.71 -2.63
C LYS A 725 34.99 23.23 -2.80
N VAL A 726 36.18 22.92 -3.33
CA VAL A 726 36.80 21.61 -3.19
C VAL A 726 36.92 21.39 -1.69
N VAL A 727 35.91 20.77 -1.10
CA VAL A 727 35.95 20.34 0.29
C VAL A 727 36.88 19.14 0.32
N ASP A 728 37.96 19.26 1.07
CA ASP A 728 38.82 18.13 1.40
C ASP A 728 38.09 17.27 2.45
N TYR A 729 37.48 16.18 2.00
CA TYR A 729 36.61 15.32 2.84
C TYR A 729 37.41 14.28 3.63
N THR A 730 38.62 14.59 4.08
CA THR A 730 39.35 13.77 5.06
C THR A 730 38.78 13.92 6.47
N GLU A 731 38.00 14.97 6.73
CA GLU A 731 37.31 15.22 7.99
C GLU A 731 35.80 15.38 7.71
N ASP A 732 34.97 14.65 8.46
CA ASP A 732 33.50 14.68 8.39
C ASP A 732 33.01 16.08 8.84
N ILE A 733 33.08 17.08 7.96
CA ILE A 733 32.57 18.43 8.22
C ILE A 733 31.38 18.70 7.30
N ASP A 734 30.19 18.74 7.92
CA ASP A 734 28.91 19.11 7.32
C ASP A 734 28.90 20.60 6.92
N PHE A 735 29.34 20.89 5.70
CA PHE A 735 28.93 22.10 5.00
C PHE A 735 27.91 21.75 3.93
N ASP A 736 26.63 21.90 4.25
CA ASP A 736 25.53 21.83 3.28
C ASP A 736 25.34 23.19 2.59
N GLU A 737 26.16 23.45 1.56
CA GLU A 737 25.93 24.57 0.63
C GLU A 737 24.81 24.30 -0.38
N ASP A 738 24.20 23.11 -0.35
CA ASP A 738 23.07 22.72 -1.19
C ASP A 738 21.74 22.64 -0.42
N SER A 739 21.72 22.92 0.89
CA SER A 739 20.48 23.22 1.61
C SER A 739 20.16 24.70 1.43
N ASP A 740 19.40 25.03 0.37
CA ASP A 740 18.47 26.15 0.54
C ASP A 740 17.51 25.65 1.63
N LYS A 741 17.72 26.07 2.89
CA LYS A 741 16.74 25.83 3.94
C LYS A 741 15.46 26.49 3.44
N ASP A 742 14.51 25.67 3.02
CA ASP A 742 13.12 26.10 3.08
C ASP A 742 12.90 26.40 4.56
N GLU A 743 12.88 27.68 4.95
CA GLU A 743 12.49 28.18 6.28
C GLU A 743 10.99 27.90 6.48
N PHE A 744 10.62 26.63 6.43
CA PHE A 744 9.42 26.07 7.01
C PHE A 744 9.93 24.89 7.80
N ASP A 745 10.35 25.20 9.03
CA ASP A 745 10.73 24.21 10.02
C ASP A 745 9.70 23.08 10.05
N ASP A 746 10.19 21.86 10.25
CA ASP A 746 9.44 20.65 10.60
C ASP A 746 8.75 20.77 11.98
N GLU A 747 8.52 21.98 12.51
CA GLU A 747 7.95 22.20 13.85
C GLU A 747 6.42 22.13 13.90
N ASP A 748 5.73 22.14 12.75
CA ASP A 748 4.26 22.07 12.70
C ASP A 748 3.69 20.71 12.22
N SER A 749 4.53 19.68 11.99
CA SER A 749 4.02 18.30 11.82
C SER A 749 3.81 17.55 13.14
N ASP A 750 4.18 18.16 14.27
CA ASP A 750 4.11 17.55 15.61
C ASP A 750 2.95 18.12 16.47
N LYS A 751 2.01 18.85 15.86
CA LYS A 751 0.73 19.22 16.49
C LYS A 751 -0.46 18.74 15.67
N ASP A 752 -0.68 17.43 15.69
CA ASP A 752 -2.05 16.90 15.68
C ASP A 752 -2.66 17.23 17.07
N GLU A 753 -3.02 18.50 17.28
CA GLU A 753 -3.99 18.84 18.32
C GLU A 753 -5.35 18.40 17.79
N PHE A 754 -5.87 17.40 18.50
CA PHE A 754 -7.25 16.96 18.55
C PHE A 754 -8.22 18.13 18.39
N ASP A 755 -9.05 18.07 17.35
CA ASP A 755 -10.43 18.51 17.41
C ASP A 755 -11.28 17.49 16.64
N ASP A 756 -11.94 16.63 17.42
CA ASP A 756 -13.05 15.79 16.99
C ASP A 756 -14.26 16.70 16.78
N GLU A 757 -14.39 17.37 15.62
CA GLU A 757 -15.66 17.92 15.14
C GLU A 757 -15.51 18.44 13.71
N ASP A 758 -15.67 17.55 12.73
CA ASP A 758 -16.25 17.92 11.44
C ASP A 758 -16.92 16.67 10.85
N SER A 759 -18.21 16.57 11.15
CA SER A 759 -19.11 15.59 10.56
C SER A 759 -19.22 15.84 9.05
N ASP A 760 -18.73 14.91 8.25
CA ASP A 760 -19.01 14.83 6.82
C ASP A 760 -20.54 14.74 6.59
N LYS A 761 -21.15 15.88 6.23
CA LYS A 761 -22.39 15.92 5.47
C LYS A 761 -22.02 15.94 3.98
N ASP A 762 -21.72 14.77 3.44
CA ASP A 762 -21.72 14.55 2.01
C ASP A 762 -23.18 14.39 1.55
N GLU A 763 -23.75 15.45 0.99
CA GLU A 763 -24.95 15.38 0.16
C GLU A 763 -24.64 14.55 -1.09
N PHE A 764 -25.20 13.34 -1.10
CA PHE A 764 -25.37 12.50 -2.28
C PHE A 764 -26.42 13.12 -3.20
N ASP A 765 -26.02 13.66 -4.34
CA ASP A 765 -26.91 13.91 -5.48
C ASP A 765 -26.52 12.95 -6.63
N ASP A 766 -27.09 11.76 -6.57
CA ASP A 766 -27.29 10.88 -7.73
C ASP A 766 -28.67 11.21 -8.34
N GLU A 767 -28.70 12.15 -9.30
CA GLU A 767 -29.82 12.26 -10.24
C GLU A 767 -29.45 11.53 -11.53
N ASP A 768 -29.89 10.28 -11.65
CA ASP A 768 -30.32 9.72 -12.93
C ASP A 768 -31.58 8.90 -12.69
N SER A 769 -32.70 9.54 -13.03
CA SER A 769 -34.06 9.02 -12.94
C SER A 769 -34.32 7.94 -13.98
N ASP A 770 -34.75 6.76 -13.54
CA ASP A 770 -35.73 5.96 -14.28
C ASP A 770 -36.84 5.55 -13.32
N LYS A 771 -38.05 5.99 -13.69
CA LYS A 771 -39.32 5.75 -13.01
C LYS A 771 -39.68 4.28 -13.09
N ASP A 772 -40.25 3.73 -12.02
CA ASP A 772 -41.50 2.97 -12.12
C ASP A 772 -42.19 2.91 -10.74
N GLU A 773 -43.48 3.23 -10.78
CA GLU A 773 -44.45 3.31 -9.70
C GLU A 773 -44.60 1.98 -8.96
N PHE A 774 -44.81 2.01 -7.63
CA PHE A 774 -45.84 1.20 -6.96
C PHE A 774 -46.09 1.77 -5.55
N ASP A 775 -47.33 2.20 -5.32
CA ASP A 775 -47.93 2.56 -4.04
C ASP A 775 -47.97 1.36 -3.08
N ASP A 776 -47.83 1.61 -1.77
CA ASP A 776 -48.89 1.28 -0.81
C ASP A 776 -48.57 1.80 0.61
N GLU A 777 -49.64 2.30 1.22
CA GLU A 777 -49.81 2.94 2.52
C GLU A 777 -49.48 2.00 3.70
N ASP A 778 -48.93 2.54 4.81
CA ASP A 778 -49.70 2.70 6.06
C ASP A 778 -48.84 3.17 7.26
N ASN A 779 -49.55 3.88 8.14
CA ASN A 779 -49.15 4.77 9.24
C ASN A 779 -48.57 4.08 10.51
N PRO A 780 -48.07 4.86 11.49
CA PRO A 780 -47.19 4.46 12.59
C PRO A 780 -47.92 4.19 13.91
N GLU A 781 -47.23 3.57 14.87
CA GLU A 781 -47.57 3.70 16.28
C GLU A 781 -46.32 3.96 17.16
N THR A 782 -46.47 5.05 17.90
CA THR A 782 -45.70 5.61 19.01
C THR A 782 -45.60 4.67 20.23
N PHE A 783 -44.50 4.75 20.98
CA PHE A 783 -44.52 4.58 22.43
C PHE A 783 -43.51 5.53 23.09
N ASP A 784 -44.06 6.46 23.87
CA ASP A 784 -43.40 7.26 24.90
C ASP A 784 -42.90 6.37 26.05
N ASP A 785 -41.87 6.83 26.75
CA ASP A 785 -41.91 6.96 28.22
C ASP A 785 -40.82 7.94 28.72
N GLN A 786 -41.30 8.92 29.49
CA GLN A 786 -40.58 9.88 30.36
C GLN A 786 -40.11 9.13 31.64
N ASP A 787 -39.23 9.55 32.55
CA ASP A 787 -38.96 10.76 33.35
C ASP A 787 -37.57 10.52 34.04
N GLU A 788 -36.78 11.43 34.60
CA GLU A 788 -36.94 12.39 35.72
C GLU A 788 -35.67 13.30 35.72
N ILE A 789 -35.75 14.63 35.60
CA ILE A 789 -35.84 15.68 36.64
C ILE A 789 -34.73 15.67 37.72
N LEU A 790 -33.96 16.77 37.78
CA LEU A 790 -33.62 17.63 38.95
C LEU A 790 -32.55 18.65 38.46
N SER A 791 -32.87 19.90 38.10
CA SER A 791 -33.35 21.07 38.86
C SER A 791 -32.25 22.10 39.15
N ASN A 792 -32.49 23.32 38.65
CA ASN A 792 -32.18 24.63 39.24
C ASN A 792 -30.71 25.07 39.25
N SER A 793 -30.32 26.32 39.00
CA SER A 793 -30.99 27.64 38.94
C SER A 793 -29.89 28.62 38.47
N ASP A 794 -30.09 29.40 37.41
CA ASP A 794 -30.57 30.80 37.40
C ASP A 794 -29.45 31.86 37.41
N ASP A 795 -29.76 32.92 36.64
CA ASP A 795 -29.27 34.30 36.63
C ASP A 795 -27.96 34.60 35.87
N GLU A 796 -28.04 35.18 34.66
CA GLU A 796 -28.28 36.61 34.33
C GLU A 796 -27.03 37.48 34.66
N VAL A 797 -26.56 38.48 33.90
CA VAL A 797 -26.93 39.22 32.69
C VAL A 797 -25.70 40.12 32.38
N GLU A 798 -25.50 40.43 31.10
CA GLU A 798 -24.90 41.64 30.47
C GLU A 798 -24.04 42.61 31.33
N ASP A 799 -22.91 43.11 30.81
CA ASP A 799 -22.95 44.27 29.90
C ASP A 799 -21.53 44.84 29.58
N GLU A 800 -21.53 45.61 28.50
CA GLU A 800 -20.52 46.33 27.72
C GLU A 800 -19.34 47.08 28.41
N GLY A 801 -18.29 47.32 27.61
CA GLY A 801 -17.84 48.71 27.41
C GLY A 801 -16.37 49.11 27.67
N ASN A 802 -15.56 49.06 26.62
CA ASN A 802 -14.74 50.16 26.07
C ASN A 802 -13.60 50.88 26.84
N VAL A 803 -12.45 50.99 26.13
CA VAL A 803 -11.64 52.20 25.85
C VAL A 803 -10.37 52.53 26.70
N LEU A 804 -9.24 52.44 25.97
CA LEU A 804 -8.01 53.30 25.89
C LEU A 804 -7.35 53.88 27.16
N THR A 805 -6.04 53.67 27.30
CA THR A 805 -4.93 54.67 27.14
C THR A 805 -3.63 54.15 27.77
N SER A 806 -2.58 53.96 26.96
CA SER A 806 -1.27 54.66 27.02
C SER A 806 -0.75 55.06 28.41
N ASP A 807 0.37 54.48 28.86
CA ASP A 807 1.62 55.23 29.07
C ASP A 807 2.78 54.39 29.69
N LEU A 808 3.98 54.75 29.22
CA LEU A 808 5.27 54.85 29.93
C LEU A 808 6.13 53.61 30.30
N SER A 809 7.25 53.55 29.57
CA SER A 809 8.66 53.57 30.02
C SER A 809 9.27 52.41 30.83
N ASP A 810 10.40 51.94 30.28
CA ASP A 810 11.66 51.57 30.94
C ASP A 810 11.63 50.61 32.14
N THR A 811 12.22 49.43 31.99
CA THR A 811 13.58 49.16 32.50
C THR A 811 14.00 47.70 32.28
N GLU A 812 15.28 47.56 31.97
CA GLU A 812 16.05 46.32 31.96
C GLU A 812 15.85 45.49 33.24
N LYS A 813 15.74 44.16 33.11
CA LYS A 813 16.62 43.24 33.87
C LYS A 813 16.59 41.79 33.37
N LYS A 814 17.80 41.27 33.34
CA LYS A 814 18.29 39.96 32.92
C LYS A 814 18.05 38.86 33.98
N ILE A 815 17.59 37.70 33.51
CA ILE A 815 17.99 36.31 33.86
C ILE A 815 17.51 35.79 35.27
N PRO A 816 17.46 34.46 35.50
CA PRO A 816 16.53 33.40 35.07
C PRO A 816 15.80 32.79 36.30
N ARG A 817 14.97 31.74 36.18
CA ARG A 817 14.98 30.58 37.10
C ARG A 817 14.01 29.47 36.66
N LEU A 818 14.54 28.24 36.63
CA LEU A 818 13.99 26.94 37.12
C LEU A 818 12.53 26.59 36.79
N SER A 819 12.25 25.54 35.99
CA SER A 819 12.24 24.10 36.34
C SER A 819 11.27 23.72 37.46
N TYR A 820 10.62 22.54 37.31
CA TYR A 820 9.55 21.88 38.08
C TYR A 820 8.17 22.08 37.42
N ILE A 821 7.42 21.08 36.93
CA ILE A 821 7.41 19.60 37.05
C ILE A 821 7.11 19.00 35.68
#